data_AF-A0A085MHB5-F1
#
_entry.id   AF-A0A085MHB5-F1
#
_cell.length_a   1.000
_cell.length_b   1.000
_cell.length_c   1.000
_cell.angle_alpha   90.00
_cell.angle_beta   90.00
_cell.angle_gamma   90.00
#
_symmetry.space_group_name_H-M   'P 1'
#
loop_
_entity.id
_entity.type
_entity.pdbx_description
1 polymer ?
#
loop_
_entity_poly.entity_id
_entity_poly.type
_entity_poly.pdbx_seq_one_letter_code
_entity_poly.pdbx_strand_id
1 'polypeptide(L)'
;MDKVTQFLSAVKPYRDGDFVDRLNSFYTVISLVACTVIVSGWSFVGSPIQCWFPAYFKGWWIQYSLDYCYVQNTYFLPFYNKTLIKNYWDLISSPIDIPMQTEERDARLIGYYQWVPFILALVAICFFIPTAIWRALNKHSAAILRVPGISVKTICDMTSIVHHVEPTSRRKNVDKMVRLLDHSVVLSENLYGNIFMTGHYISGLYLITKGLFLINAIVQFLLLQVFLGAKDNLWGLRVTQSLVEGSQWEETGHFPRVTVCDFEVRELGNLHRHSVQCVLMINMFNEKIFLFLWWWFLILIIVNALSLLSWLIVLMVDVYNVKLIRDYLNTLDYPALKRKEFEFNLKNFMKKCLRADGVFLLRLISCNSGDAVSREMVDCMWRRYQSRYLKKSRDDDHNSLSPGSPYDTTDGDSTFPIEPTFTQQRNEQNPTTELNPLVCFSLKLLTHSLLRHLLHLITDRKNRHKSCKNHLLWKATVTVKSIHYSCRERISVQTIASMAMDTGNMDPSTRGRNVHTVATHIRQSLELQRELRTTGKLCGFLVYGKHYGAYVTSLYLFIKFLYILNVFLQFLILNKFLGPQYTFWGFEILRDLAYGREWQESGHFPRVTMCDFDVRVLGNLHRWTVQCVLMINMFNEKIYLFLWWWFLVVSIVTVLNFFYWIAVTISQRSQFHFISRYLRVSDNISDSLPEQRLINRFLRHVLRPDGVFLLRIIATNAGDIITTDLVHELWQQYREKQRYPTPPILPTKRDYEFDSADQDPYRNEKVPLTD
;
A
#
# COMPACT_ATOMS: atom_id res chain seq x y z
N MET A 1 23.19 -15.28 -4.70
CA MET A 1 22.33 -16.15 -3.88
C MET A 1 21.56 -15.33 -2.85
N ASP A 2 22.20 -14.43 -2.10
CA ASP A 2 21.56 -13.63 -1.04
C ASP A 2 20.36 -12.77 -1.47
N LYS A 3 20.38 -12.18 -2.66
CA LYS A 3 19.23 -11.45 -3.21
C LYS A 3 18.07 -12.37 -3.57
N VAL A 4 18.37 -13.59 -4.03
CA VAL A 4 17.36 -14.61 -4.36
C VAL A 4 16.77 -15.18 -3.07
N THR A 5 17.57 -15.45 -2.04
CA THR A 5 17.07 -15.86 -0.73
C THR A 5 16.31 -14.74 -0.01
N GLN A 6 16.68 -13.47 -0.19
CA GLN A 6 15.93 -12.32 0.31
C GLN A 6 14.58 -12.19 -0.41
N PHE A 7 14.55 -12.37 -1.74
CA PHE A 7 13.31 -12.42 -2.51
C PHE A 7 12.44 -13.62 -2.11
N LEU A 8 13.03 -14.81 -1.95
CA LEU A 8 12.35 -16.02 -1.46
C LEU A 8 11.87 -15.86 -0.01
N SER A 9 12.57 -15.09 0.84
CA SER A 9 12.13 -14.80 2.21
C SER A 9 10.94 -13.84 2.25
N ALA A 10 10.82 -12.93 1.27
CA ALA A 10 9.63 -12.10 1.06
C ALA A 10 8.45 -12.94 0.50
N VAL A 11 8.77 -14.03 -0.19
CA VAL A 11 7.87 -15.07 -0.72
C VAL A 11 7.80 -16.23 0.28
N LYS A 12 7.53 -15.94 1.56
CA LYS A 12 7.01 -16.95 2.49
C LYS A 12 5.48 -16.94 2.46
N PRO A 13 4.81 -18.09 2.50
CA PRO A 13 3.36 -18.13 2.61
C PRO A 13 2.98 -17.52 3.95
N TYR A 14 2.21 -16.42 3.91
CA TYR A 14 1.75 -15.75 5.10
C TYR A 14 0.61 -16.57 5.76
N ARG A 15 0.56 -16.54 7.09
CA ARG A 15 -0.39 -17.33 7.91
C ARG A 15 -1.70 -16.59 8.24
N ASP A 16 -1.93 -15.45 7.61
CA ASP A 16 -3.07 -14.56 7.89
C ASP A 16 -4.39 -15.03 7.23
N GLY A 17 -4.41 -16.24 6.68
CA GLY A 17 -5.50 -16.81 5.89
C GLY A 17 -5.42 -18.34 5.82
N ASP A 18 -6.41 -18.98 5.22
CA ASP A 18 -6.47 -20.43 5.12
C ASP A 18 -5.56 -20.98 4.03
N PHE A 19 -5.50 -22.31 3.94
CA PHE A 19 -4.81 -23.00 2.85
C PHE A 19 -5.28 -22.55 1.46
N VAL A 20 -6.59 -22.36 1.26
CA VAL A 20 -7.15 -21.92 -0.02
C VAL A 20 -6.67 -20.51 -0.38
N ASP A 21 -6.53 -19.61 0.59
CA ASP A 21 -6.02 -18.26 0.30
C ASP A 21 -4.55 -18.29 -0.10
N ARG A 22 -3.77 -19.20 0.52
CA ARG A 22 -2.39 -19.47 0.11
C ARG A 22 -2.31 -20.09 -1.29
N LEU A 23 -3.25 -20.95 -1.66
CA LEU A 23 -3.34 -21.50 -3.02
C LEU A 23 -3.45 -20.41 -4.09
N ASN A 24 -4.30 -19.42 -3.86
CA ASN A 24 -4.50 -18.29 -4.77
C ASN A 24 -3.33 -17.30 -4.73
N SER A 25 -2.99 -16.80 -3.54
CA SER A 25 -2.07 -15.66 -3.39
C SER A 25 -0.58 -16.01 -3.45
N PHE A 26 -0.23 -17.27 -3.19
CA PHE A 26 1.14 -17.72 -3.11
C PHE A 26 1.48 -18.70 -4.23
N TYR A 27 0.86 -19.88 -4.23
CA TYR A 27 1.23 -20.95 -5.16
C TYR A 27 0.91 -20.59 -6.61
N THR A 28 -0.28 -20.02 -6.87
CA THR A 28 -0.67 -19.57 -8.21
C THR A 28 0.21 -18.41 -8.68
N VAL A 29 0.49 -17.42 -7.82
CA VAL A 29 1.33 -16.27 -8.13
C VAL A 29 2.76 -16.69 -8.48
N ILE A 30 3.39 -17.55 -7.68
CA ILE A 30 4.75 -18.05 -7.95
C ILE A 30 4.80 -18.81 -9.27
N SER A 31 3.81 -19.68 -9.51
CA SER A 31 3.73 -20.45 -10.75
C SER A 31 3.61 -19.53 -11.98
N LEU A 32 2.76 -18.50 -11.91
CA LEU A 32 2.60 -17.52 -12.98
C LEU A 32 3.85 -16.65 -13.18
N VAL A 33 4.53 -16.24 -12.10
CA VAL A 33 5.79 -15.49 -12.18
C VAL A 33 6.88 -16.36 -12.81
N ALA A 34 6.97 -17.64 -12.46
CA ALA A 34 7.90 -18.58 -13.09
C ALA A 34 7.61 -18.73 -14.60
N CYS A 35 6.35 -18.93 -14.99
CA CYS A 35 5.94 -18.97 -16.40
C CYS A 35 6.28 -17.67 -17.12
N THR A 36 6.04 -16.52 -16.49
CA THR A 36 6.38 -15.19 -17.04
C THR A 36 7.87 -15.07 -17.35
N VAL A 37 8.74 -15.48 -16.41
CA VAL A 37 10.19 -15.42 -16.59
C VAL A 37 10.63 -16.36 -17.72
N ILE A 38 10.08 -17.58 -17.78
CA ILE A 38 10.40 -18.56 -18.83
C ILE A 38 10.02 -18.01 -20.21
N VAL A 39 8.79 -17.54 -20.39
CA VAL A 39 8.34 -17.00 -21.69
C VAL A 39 9.13 -15.74 -22.06
N SER A 40 9.38 -14.84 -21.11
CA SER A 40 10.17 -13.62 -21.35
C SER A 40 11.59 -13.94 -21.84
N GLY A 41 12.23 -14.98 -21.31
CA GLY A 41 13.55 -15.42 -21.76
C GLY A 41 13.57 -15.75 -23.25
N TRP A 42 12.54 -16.46 -23.74
CA TRP A 42 12.43 -16.79 -25.15
C TRP A 42 11.96 -15.63 -26.03
N SER A 43 11.10 -14.75 -25.51
CA SER A 43 10.58 -13.60 -26.26
C SER A 43 11.61 -12.50 -26.51
N PHE A 44 12.52 -12.25 -25.56
CA PHE A 44 13.42 -11.09 -25.60
C PHE A 44 14.91 -11.44 -25.77
N VAL A 45 15.35 -12.62 -25.31
CA VAL A 45 16.76 -13.03 -25.42
C VAL A 45 16.97 -13.99 -26.59
N GLY A 46 15.97 -14.82 -26.90
CA GLY A 46 15.98 -15.71 -28.06
C GLY A 46 15.50 -15.04 -29.35
N SER A 47 15.50 -15.79 -30.46
CA SER A 47 14.84 -15.39 -31.71
C SER A 47 13.36 -15.80 -31.66
N PRO A 48 12.41 -14.87 -31.44
CA PRO A 48 11.00 -15.22 -31.20
C PRO A 48 10.30 -15.75 -32.47
N ILE A 49 10.76 -15.32 -33.64
CA ILE A 49 10.24 -15.69 -34.95
C ILE A 49 11.40 -15.99 -35.90
N GLN A 50 11.24 -16.99 -36.77
CA GLN A 50 12.16 -17.27 -37.87
C GLN A 50 11.36 -17.48 -39.14
N CYS A 51 11.73 -16.81 -40.24
CA CYS A 51 10.98 -16.85 -41.49
C CYS A 51 11.79 -17.43 -42.63
N TRP A 52 11.09 -18.06 -43.57
CA TRP A 52 11.64 -18.61 -44.80
C TRP A 52 11.71 -17.51 -45.86
N PHE A 53 12.92 -17.01 -46.11
CA PHE A 53 13.17 -15.97 -47.10
C PHE A 53 13.68 -16.54 -48.43
N PRO A 54 13.34 -15.91 -49.57
CA PRO A 54 13.96 -16.22 -50.86
C PRO A 54 15.48 -16.03 -50.84
N ALA A 55 16.21 -16.81 -51.64
CA ALA A 55 17.67 -16.84 -51.65
C ALA A 55 18.38 -15.50 -51.98
N TYR A 56 17.66 -14.54 -52.58
CA TYR A 56 18.21 -13.22 -52.91
C TYR A 56 18.23 -12.23 -51.72
N PHE A 57 17.52 -12.53 -50.62
CA PHE A 57 17.56 -11.71 -49.41
C PHE A 57 18.91 -11.85 -48.70
N LYS A 58 19.59 -10.74 -48.45
CA LYS A 58 20.89 -10.71 -47.76
C LYS A 58 20.73 -10.40 -46.28
N GLY A 59 21.69 -10.82 -45.45
CA GLY A 59 21.60 -10.89 -43.98
C GLY A 59 20.89 -9.73 -43.27
N TRP A 60 21.21 -8.47 -43.58
CA TRP A 60 20.56 -7.31 -42.94
C TRP A 60 19.08 -7.16 -43.30
N TRP A 61 18.71 -7.49 -44.54
CA TRP A 61 17.32 -7.47 -45.00
C TRP A 61 16.51 -8.59 -44.33
N ILE A 62 17.14 -9.74 -44.08
CA ILE A 62 16.52 -10.84 -43.31
C ILE A 62 16.22 -10.37 -41.88
N GLN A 63 17.19 -9.76 -41.18
CA GLN A 63 16.98 -9.26 -39.81
C GLN A 63 15.88 -8.19 -39.76
N TYR A 64 15.92 -7.23 -40.69
CA TYR A 64 14.87 -6.22 -40.82
C TYR A 64 13.48 -6.83 -41.02
N SER A 65 13.35 -7.79 -41.94
CA SER A 65 12.07 -8.44 -42.22
C SER A 65 11.60 -9.32 -41.06
N LEU A 66 12.50 -9.95 -40.31
CA LEU A 66 12.16 -10.68 -39.08
C LEU A 66 11.57 -9.73 -38.02
N ASP A 67 12.21 -8.59 -37.78
CA ASP A 67 11.74 -7.58 -36.82
C ASP A 67 10.41 -6.97 -37.28
N TYR A 68 10.27 -6.69 -38.58
CA TYR A 68 9.04 -6.21 -39.18
C TYR A 68 7.89 -7.21 -38.95
N CYS A 69 8.12 -8.49 -39.27
CA CYS A 69 7.12 -9.55 -39.12
C CYS A 69 6.81 -9.89 -37.67
N TYR A 70 7.70 -9.59 -36.73
CA TYR A 70 7.39 -9.73 -35.31
C TYR A 70 6.54 -8.58 -34.78
N VAL A 71 6.77 -7.34 -35.26
CA VAL A 71 6.03 -6.14 -34.82
C VAL A 71 4.66 -6.06 -35.49
N GLN A 72 4.58 -6.48 -36.75
CA GLN A 72 3.31 -6.63 -37.44
C GLN A 72 2.65 -7.95 -37.06
N ASN A 73 1.32 -7.96 -37.02
CA ASN A 73 0.59 -9.19 -36.74
C ASN A 73 0.76 -10.18 -37.91
N THR A 74 0.80 -11.47 -37.60
CA THR A 74 0.88 -12.55 -38.60
C THR A 74 -0.44 -13.30 -38.65
N TYR A 75 -0.84 -13.86 -39.78
CA TYR A 75 -2.08 -14.64 -39.86
C TYR A 75 -1.81 -16.14 -40.09
N PHE A 76 -2.77 -16.98 -39.70
CA PHE A 76 -2.72 -18.42 -39.95
C PHE A 76 -3.55 -18.80 -41.17
N LEU A 77 -2.95 -19.62 -42.04
CA LEU A 77 -3.64 -20.31 -43.12
C LEU A 77 -3.41 -21.82 -42.95
N PRO A 78 -4.47 -22.64 -42.97
CA PRO A 78 -4.30 -24.09 -43.05
C PRO A 78 -3.67 -24.46 -44.40
N PHE A 79 -2.85 -25.51 -44.41
CA PHE A 79 -2.14 -25.94 -45.62
C PHE A 79 -3.07 -26.54 -46.69
N TYR A 80 -4.21 -27.10 -46.28
CA TYR A 80 -5.15 -27.80 -47.16
C TYR A 80 -6.61 -27.53 -46.76
N ASN A 81 -7.51 -27.66 -47.74
CA ASN A 81 -8.94 -27.50 -47.50
C ASN A 81 -9.53 -28.79 -46.90
N LYS A 82 -10.21 -28.69 -45.74
CA LYS A 82 -10.72 -29.85 -44.98
C LYS A 82 -11.75 -30.69 -45.72
N THR A 83 -12.37 -30.17 -46.77
CA THR A 83 -13.52 -30.78 -47.43
C THR A 83 -13.16 -31.73 -48.57
N LEU A 84 -11.89 -31.84 -48.97
CA LEU A 84 -11.54 -32.49 -50.24
C LEU A 84 -10.21 -33.24 -50.21
N ILE A 85 -10.04 -34.19 -49.28
CA ILE A 85 -8.89 -35.10 -49.30
C ILE A 85 -9.40 -36.54 -49.35
N LYS A 86 -9.48 -37.10 -50.56
CA LYS A 86 -9.76 -38.54 -50.76
C LYS A 86 -8.49 -39.32 -51.09
N ASN A 87 -7.53 -38.72 -51.81
CA ASN A 87 -6.24 -39.33 -52.15
C ASN A 87 -5.07 -38.33 -52.10
N TYR A 88 -3.82 -38.83 -52.12
CA TYR A 88 -2.58 -38.03 -52.13
C TYR A 88 -2.52 -36.97 -53.25
N TRP A 89 -3.10 -37.25 -54.41
CA TRP A 89 -3.14 -36.30 -55.53
C TRP A 89 -4.07 -35.10 -55.28
N ASP A 90 -5.11 -35.24 -54.43
CA ASP A 90 -6.00 -34.13 -54.04
C ASP A 90 -5.31 -33.15 -53.07
N LEU A 91 -4.33 -33.63 -52.30
CA LEU A 91 -3.51 -32.81 -51.39
C LEU A 91 -2.59 -31.84 -52.16
N ILE A 92 -2.09 -32.25 -53.33
CA ILE A 92 -1.16 -31.46 -54.16
C ILE A 92 -1.92 -30.48 -55.07
N SER A 93 -3.17 -30.81 -55.42
CA SER A 93 -3.96 -30.07 -56.42
C SER A 93 -4.93 -29.03 -55.84
N SER A 94 -4.98 -28.86 -54.52
CA SER A 94 -5.80 -27.83 -53.85
C SER A 94 -5.07 -27.11 -52.69
N PRO A 95 -3.92 -26.45 -52.95
CA PRO A 95 -3.35 -25.54 -51.98
C PRO A 95 -4.33 -24.38 -51.71
N ILE A 96 -4.44 -23.94 -50.46
CA ILE A 96 -5.21 -22.74 -50.13
C ILE A 96 -4.37 -21.53 -50.53
N ASP A 97 -4.82 -20.84 -51.57
CA ASP A 97 -4.22 -19.57 -51.97
C ASP A 97 -4.43 -18.51 -50.89
N ILE A 98 -3.46 -17.60 -50.79
CA ILE A 98 -3.54 -16.47 -49.88
C ILE A 98 -4.70 -15.56 -50.38
N PRO A 99 -5.75 -15.33 -49.57
CA PRO A 99 -6.95 -14.64 -50.02
C PRO A 99 -6.60 -13.25 -50.55
N MET A 100 -7.09 -12.84 -51.73
CA MET A 100 -6.71 -11.55 -52.33
C MET A 100 -7.29 -10.34 -51.57
N GLN A 101 -8.36 -10.54 -50.80
CA GLN A 101 -9.03 -9.50 -50.03
C GLN A 101 -8.35 -9.31 -48.67
N THR A 102 -7.96 -8.06 -48.37
CA THR A 102 -7.25 -7.69 -47.13
C THR A 102 -8.11 -7.96 -45.88
N GLU A 103 -9.41 -7.70 -45.93
CA GLU A 103 -10.33 -7.87 -44.79
C GLU A 103 -10.37 -9.32 -44.27
N GLU A 104 -10.28 -10.30 -45.16
CA GLU A 104 -10.26 -11.72 -44.77
C GLU A 104 -8.93 -12.12 -44.11
N ARG A 105 -7.83 -11.47 -44.49
CA ARG A 105 -6.52 -11.65 -43.84
C ARG A 105 -6.54 -11.03 -42.44
N ASP A 106 -7.09 -9.83 -42.34
CA ASP A 106 -7.17 -9.07 -41.08
C ASP A 106 -8.01 -9.82 -40.02
N ALA A 107 -9.09 -10.48 -40.45
CA ALA A 107 -9.91 -11.31 -39.58
C ALA A 107 -9.18 -12.56 -39.02
N ARG A 108 -8.06 -12.97 -39.63
CA ARG A 108 -7.25 -14.13 -39.24
C ARG A 108 -5.92 -13.77 -38.58
N LEU A 109 -5.71 -12.48 -38.27
CA LEU A 109 -4.49 -12.00 -37.64
C LEU A 109 -4.35 -12.53 -36.21
N ILE A 110 -3.11 -12.86 -35.88
CA ILE A 110 -2.68 -13.38 -34.59
C ILE A 110 -1.63 -12.42 -34.04
N GLY A 111 -1.95 -11.78 -32.92
CA GLY A 111 -1.05 -10.86 -32.21
C GLY A 111 -0.86 -11.18 -30.72
N TYR A 112 -1.53 -12.21 -30.18
CA TYR A 112 -1.52 -12.47 -28.73
C TYR A 112 -0.11 -12.81 -28.21
N TYR A 113 0.74 -13.48 -29.02
CA TYR A 113 2.06 -13.97 -28.61
C TYR A 113 3.01 -12.85 -28.16
N GLN A 114 2.86 -11.65 -28.73
CA GLN A 114 3.62 -10.45 -28.36
C GLN A 114 3.36 -10.02 -26.91
N TRP A 115 2.16 -10.33 -26.39
CA TRP A 115 1.65 -9.84 -25.11
C TRP A 115 1.68 -10.88 -23.99
N VAL A 116 1.91 -12.16 -24.31
CA VAL A 116 1.86 -13.27 -23.34
C VAL A 116 2.69 -13.00 -22.07
N PRO A 117 3.98 -12.58 -22.14
CA PRO A 117 4.77 -12.34 -20.93
C PRO A 117 4.13 -11.29 -20.00
N PHE A 118 3.59 -10.22 -20.57
CA PHE A 118 2.99 -9.13 -19.82
C PHE A 118 1.65 -9.53 -19.21
N ILE A 119 0.85 -10.30 -19.94
CA ILE A 119 -0.43 -10.80 -19.45
C ILE A 119 -0.21 -11.78 -18.31
N LEU A 120 0.73 -12.73 -18.42
CA LEU A 120 1.05 -13.65 -17.32
C LEU A 120 1.49 -12.90 -16.05
N ALA A 121 2.30 -11.84 -16.20
CA ALA A 121 2.70 -10.97 -15.10
C ALA A 121 1.49 -10.25 -14.48
N LEU A 122 0.61 -9.70 -15.31
CA LEU A 122 -0.60 -9.00 -14.87
C LEU A 122 -1.55 -9.93 -14.11
N VAL A 123 -1.77 -11.14 -14.64
CA VAL A 123 -2.59 -12.17 -13.99
C VAL A 123 -2.00 -12.52 -12.61
N ALA A 124 -0.68 -12.66 -12.50
CA ALA A 124 -0.01 -12.89 -11.22
C ALA A 124 -0.27 -11.76 -10.22
N ILE A 125 -0.19 -10.50 -10.66
CA ILE A 125 -0.52 -9.33 -9.84
C ILE A 125 -1.99 -9.38 -9.40
N CYS A 126 -2.92 -9.67 -10.31
CA CYS A 126 -4.35 -9.75 -10.01
C CYS A 126 -4.67 -10.80 -8.93
N PHE A 127 -4.02 -11.98 -8.94
CA PHE A 127 -4.17 -12.98 -7.87
C PHE A 127 -3.57 -12.54 -6.52
N PHE A 128 -2.60 -11.62 -6.52
CA PHE A 128 -2.02 -11.05 -5.30
C PHE A 128 -2.87 -9.91 -4.70
N ILE A 129 -3.62 -9.17 -5.53
CA ILE A 129 -4.40 -7.99 -5.12
C ILE A 129 -5.37 -8.29 -3.95
N PRO A 130 -6.19 -9.34 -3.93
CA PRO A 130 -7.11 -9.60 -2.82
C PRO A 130 -6.39 -9.71 -1.47
N THR A 131 -5.21 -10.35 -1.42
CA THR A 131 -4.38 -10.42 -0.21
C THR A 131 -3.80 -9.07 0.17
N ALA A 132 -3.36 -8.28 -0.82
CA ALA A 132 -2.88 -6.92 -0.57
C ALA A 132 -4.01 -6.04 0.01
N ILE A 133 -5.24 -6.18 -0.51
CA ILE A 133 -6.44 -5.49 -0.02
C ILE A 133 -6.76 -5.93 1.41
N TRP A 134 -6.82 -7.24 1.69
CA TRP A 134 -7.03 -7.78 3.04
C TRP A 134 -6.05 -7.17 4.05
N ARG A 135 -4.76 -7.12 3.69
CA ARG A 135 -3.72 -6.55 4.57
C ARG A 135 -3.82 -5.05 4.72
N ALA A 136 -4.05 -4.33 3.63
CA ALA A 136 -4.20 -2.89 3.64
C ALA A 136 -5.40 -2.50 4.50
N LEU A 137 -6.55 -3.16 4.30
CA LEU A 137 -7.77 -2.89 5.05
C LEU A 137 -7.66 -3.35 6.51
N ASN A 138 -6.99 -4.46 6.82
CA ASN A 138 -6.72 -4.84 8.21
C ASN A 138 -5.79 -3.85 8.93
N LYS A 139 -4.73 -3.37 8.25
CA LYS A 139 -3.80 -2.39 8.83
C LYS A 139 -4.44 -1.01 8.98
N HIS A 140 -5.25 -0.61 7.99
CA HIS A 140 -5.91 0.70 7.96
C HIS A 140 -7.33 0.69 8.55
N SER A 141 -7.83 -0.45 9.04
CA SER A 141 -9.14 -0.58 9.69
C SER A 141 -9.30 0.42 10.85
N ALA A 142 -8.21 0.68 11.59
CA ALA A 142 -8.15 1.71 12.61
C ALA A 142 -8.31 3.14 12.07
N ALA A 143 -7.72 3.44 10.93
CA ALA A 143 -7.72 4.78 10.34
C ALA A 143 -8.97 5.08 9.50
N ILE A 144 -9.47 4.09 8.73
CA ILE A 144 -10.55 4.25 7.75
C ILE A 144 -11.91 4.03 8.41
N LEU A 145 -12.06 2.91 9.13
CA LEU A 145 -13.35 2.50 9.70
C LEU A 145 -13.46 2.72 11.20
N ARG A 146 -12.41 3.30 11.83
CA ARG A 146 -12.50 3.75 13.22
C ARG A 146 -12.81 2.55 14.13
N VAL A 147 -11.97 1.51 14.11
CA VAL A 147 -12.07 0.26 14.91
C VAL A 147 -10.71 -0.03 15.53
N PRO A 148 -10.56 -0.58 16.75
CA PRO A 148 -9.23 -0.89 17.28
C PRO A 148 -8.45 -1.82 16.35
N GLY A 149 -7.30 -1.33 15.88
CA GLY A 149 -6.45 -2.01 14.89
C GLY A 149 -5.70 -3.17 15.52
N ILE A 150 -6.34 -4.33 15.59
CA ILE A 150 -5.67 -5.57 15.93
C ILE A 150 -5.10 -6.15 14.64
N SER A 151 -3.78 -6.23 14.52
CA SER A 151 -3.14 -6.90 13.39
C SER A 151 -3.30 -8.42 13.53
N VAL A 152 -4.25 -8.99 12.79
CA VAL A 152 -4.47 -10.45 12.68
C VAL A 152 -3.14 -11.18 12.42
N LYS A 153 -2.28 -10.60 11.58
CA LYS A 153 -0.92 -11.10 11.32
C LYS A 153 -0.08 -11.24 12.59
N THR A 154 -0.01 -10.20 13.42
CA THR A 154 0.78 -10.24 14.66
C THR A 154 0.27 -11.32 15.59
N ILE A 155 -1.05 -11.52 15.65
CA ILE A 155 -1.65 -12.59 16.43
C ILE A 155 -1.26 -13.96 15.86
N CYS A 156 -1.45 -14.19 14.55
CA CYS A 156 -1.11 -15.47 13.92
C CYS A 156 0.40 -15.79 13.98
N ASP A 157 1.26 -14.77 13.87
CA ASP A 157 2.71 -14.93 13.99
C ASP A 157 3.09 -15.27 15.45
N MET A 158 2.55 -14.53 16.43
CA MET A 158 2.78 -14.81 17.85
C MET A 158 2.22 -16.18 18.27
N THR A 159 1.03 -16.59 17.80
CA THR A 159 0.45 -17.91 18.13
C THR A 159 1.28 -19.05 17.54
N SER A 160 1.91 -18.84 16.40
CA SER A 160 2.75 -19.85 15.77
C SER A 160 4.06 -20.11 16.52
N ILE A 161 4.64 -19.07 17.14
CA ILE A 161 5.80 -19.21 18.02
C ILE A 161 5.39 -20.00 19.27
N VAL A 162 4.22 -19.68 19.82
CA VAL A 162 3.67 -20.26 21.05
C VAL A 162 3.36 -21.76 20.91
N HIS A 163 3.07 -22.26 19.71
CA HIS A 163 2.87 -23.70 19.47
C HIS A 163 4.14 -24.53 19.77
N HIS A 164 5.34 -23.95 19.59
CA HIS A 164 6.62 -24.65 19.78
C HIS A 164 7.23 -24.46 21.18
N VAL A 165 6.53 -23.77 22.08
CA VAL A 165 7.03 -23.40 23.42
C VAL A 165 6.45 -24.34 24.49
N GLU A 166 7.25 -24.60 25.53
CA GLU A 166 6.87 -25.38 26.71
C GLU A 166 5.52 -24.91 27.33
N PRO A 167 4.64 -25.82 27.79
CA PRO A 167 3.26 -25.52 28.17
C PRO A 167 3.08 -24.41 29.22
N THR A 168 4.00 -24.27 30.18
CA THR A 168 3.95 -23.23 31.22
C THR A 168 4.25 -21.83 30.66
N SER A 169 5.26 -21.73 29.78
CA SER A 169 5.62 -20.50 29.08
C SER A 169 4.60 -20.15 27.99
N ARG A 170 4.02 -21.15 27.33
CA ARG A 170 2.89 -20.98 26.40
C ARG A 170 1.70 -20.31 27.07
N ARG A 171 1.29 -20.76 28.26
CA ARG A 171 0.16 -20.18 28.99
C ARG A 171 0.35 -18.70 29.34
N LYS A 172 1.58 -18.30 29.70
CA LYS A 172 1.92 -16.89 29.94
C LYS A 172 1.82 -16.06 28.66
N ASN A 173 2.26 -16.60 27.53
CA ASN A 173 2.18 -15.92 26.23
C ASN A 173 0.74 -15.81 25.72
N VAL A 174 -0.07 -16.87 25.90
CA VAL A 174 -1.51 -16.86 25.61
C VAL A 174 -2.24 -15.82 26.46
N ASP A 175 -1.95 -15.76 27.76
CA ASP A 175 -2.56 -14.77 28.66
C ASP A 175 -2.23 -13.33 28.23
N LYS A 176 -1.00 -13.06 27.76
CA LYS A 176 -0.63 -11.77 27.17
C LYS A 176 -1.45 -11.42 25.93
N MET A 177 -1.62 -12.36 24.99
CA MET A 177 -2.44 -12.16 23.79
C MET A 177 -3.90 -11.85 24.15
N VAL A 178 -4.46 -12.60 25.11
CA VAL A 178 -5.84 -12.41 25.57
C VAL A 178 -6.01 -11.03 26.22
N ARG A 179 -5.04 -10.54 26.99
CA ARG A 179 -5.08 -9.17 27.55
C ARG A 179 -5.08 -8.10 26.46
N LEU A 180 -4.32 -8.28 25.38
CA LEU A 180 -4.29 -7.35 24.24
C LEU A 180 -5.66 -7.30 23.55
N LEU A 181 -6.24 -8.47 23.26
CA LEU A 181 -7.59 -8.59 22.67
C LEU A 181 -8.67 -7.97 23.55
N ASP A 182 -8.63 -8.27 24.84
CA ASP A 182 -9.59 -7.79 25.83
C ASP A 182 -9.57 -6.25 25.95
N HIS A 183 -8.38 -5.64 25.97
CA HIS A 183 -8.23 -4.19 25.97
C HIS A 183 -8.79 -3.54 24.70
N SER A 184 -8.58 -4.17 23.54
CA SER A 184 -9.11 -3.65 22.28
C SER A 184 -10.64 -3.71 22.19
N VAL A 185 -11.27 -4.76 22.73
CA VAL A 185 -12.74 -4.90 22.72
C VAL A 185 -13.40 -3.81 23.57
N VAL A 186 -12.92 -3.60 24.80
CA VAL A 186 -13.47 -2.56 25.71
C VAL A 186 -13.34 -1.16 25.11
N LEU A 187 -12.18 -0.87 24.51
CA LEU A 187 -11.95 0.44 23.90
C LEU A 187 -12.85 0.69 22.67
N SER A 188 -13.16 -0.36 21.90
CA SER A 188 -14.07 -0.26 20.74
C SER A 188 -15.47 0.18 21.14
N GLU A 189 -15.98 -0.32 22.26
CA GLU A 189 -17.32 -0.06 22.76
C GLU A 189 -17.48 1.41 23.18
N ASN A 190 -16.45 1.95 23.84
CA ASN A 190 -16.48 3.32 24.35
C ASN A 190 -16.28 4.38 23.25
N LEU A 191 -15.40 4.15 22.26
CA LEU A 191 -15.11 5.15 21.21
C LEU A 191 -16.19 5.28 20.15
N TYR A 192 -16.89 4.19 19.87
CA TYR A 192 -17.72 4.07 18.67
C TYR A 192 -19.20 3.78 18.95
N GLY A 193 -19.55 3.43 20.18
CA GLY A 193 -20.92 3.06 20.55
C GLY A 193 -21.44 1.84 19.79
N ASN A 194 -22.73 1.52 19.96
CA ASN A 194 -23.44 0.48 19.20
C ASN A 194 -23.72 0.94 17.76
N ILE A 195 -22.70 1.15 16.94
CA ILE A 195 -22.88 1.16 15.49
C ILE A 195 -23.14 -0.29 15.07
N PHE A 196 -24.15 -0.52 14.22
CA PHE A 196 -24.62 -1.84 13.75
C PHE A 196 -23.53 -2.81 13.22
N MET A 197 -22.31 -2.32 12.95
CA MET A 197 -21.17 -3.07 12.43
C MET A 197 -20.09 -3.42 13.49
N THR A 198 -20.25 -3.05 14.77
CA THR A 198 -19.25 -3.30 15.82
C THR A 198 -19.26 -4.77 16.26
N GLY A 199 -18.51 -5.61 15.54
CA GLY A 199 -18.26 -7.02 15.89
C GLY A 199 -18.42 -8.03 14.75
N HIS A 200 -18.75 -7.55 13.54
CA HIS A 200 -18.77 -8.34 12.29
C HIS A 200 -17.85 -7.77 11.20
N TYR A 201 -17.02 -6.78 11.54
CA TYR A 201 -16.23 -6.06 10.55
C TYR A 201 -15.09 -6.91 9.99
N ILE A 202 -14.29 -7.55 10.85
CA ILE A 202 -13.13 -8.34 10.42
C ILE A 202 -13.61 -9.58 9.66
N SER A 203 -14.63 -10.24 10.19
CA SER A 203 -15.26 -11.41 9.58
C SER A 203 -15.92 -11.07 8.23
N GLY A 204 -16.65 -9.95 8.13
CA GLY A 204 -17.20 -9.45 6.87
C GLY A 204 -16.14 -9.03 5.85
N LEU A 205 -15.07 -8.37 6.27
CA LEU A 205 -13.92 -8.03 5.42
C LEU A 205 -13.24 -9.29 4.86
N TYR A 206 -13.15 -10.35 5.66
CA TYR A 206 -12.60 -11.62 5.22
C TYR A 206 -13.51 -12.30 4.20
N LEU A 207 -14.84 -12.31 4.42
CA LEU A 207 -15.80 -12.80 3.43
C LEU A 207 -15.74 -12.02 2.12
N ILE A 208 -15.59 -10.69 2.18
CA ILE A 208 -15.36 -9.86 0.98
C ILE A 208 -14.08 -10.31 0.28
N THR A 209 -13.00 -10.55 1.01
CA THR A 209 -11.74 -11.04 0.44
C THR A 209 -11.91 -12.41 -0.24
N LYS A 210 -12.64 -13.34 0.38
CA LYS A 210 -13.00 -14.65 -0.22
C LYS A 210 -13.82 -14.46 -1.50
N GLY A 211 -14.80 -13.55 -1.48
CA GLY A 211 -15.57 -13.17 -2.66
C GLY A 211 -14.68 -12.60 -3.76
N LEU A 212 -13.73 -11.73 -3.43
CA LEU A 212 -12.76 -11.18 -4.39
C LEU A 212 -11.88 -12.25 -5.01
N PHE A 213 -11.46 -13.29 -4.27
CA PHE A 213 -10.73 -14.42 -4.85
C PHE A 213 -11.56 -15.20 -5.87
N LEU A 214 -12.83 -15.47 -5.55
CA LEU A 214 -13.75 -16.16 -6.46
C LEU A 214 -14.03 -15.33 -7.72
N ILE A 215 -14.35 -14.04 -7.54
CA ILE A 215 -14.58 -13.11 -8.65
C ILE A 215 -13.34 -12.99 -9.51
N ASN A 216 -12.15 -12.84 -8.91
CA ASN A 216 -10.90 -12.78 -9.66
C ASN A 216 -10.70 -14.07 -10.47
N ALA A 217 -10.87 -15.26 -9.89
CA ALA A 217 -10.72 -16.52 -10.62
C ALA A 217 -11.67 -16.63 -11.82
N ILE A 218 -12.94 -16.21 -11.67
CA ILE A 218 -13.92 -16.17 -12.76
C ILE A 218 -13.52 -15.16 -13.84
N VAL A 219 -13.14 -13.94 -13.44
CA VAL A 219 -12.72 -12.88 -14.37
C VAL A 219 -11.48 -13.32 -15.15
N GLN A 220 -10.47 -13.90 -14.49
CA GLN A 220 -9.27 -14.39 -15.17
C GLN A 220 -9.59 -15.54 -16.14
N PHE A 221 -10.52 -16.42 -15.81
CA PHE A 221 -10.98 -17.48 -16.71
C PHE A 221 -11.65 -16.91 -17.97
N LEU A 222 -12.50 -15.89 -17.83
CA LEU A 222 -13.14 -15.22 -18.97
C LEU A 222 -12.14 -14.38 -19.79
N LEU A 223 -11.22 -13.68 -19.13
CA LEU A 223 -10.17 -12.91 -19.81
C LEU A 223 -9.28 -13.81 -20.66
N LEU A 224 -9.03 -15.05 -20.24
CA LEU A 224 -8.24 -16.00 -21.01
C LEU A 224 -8.86 -16.32 -22.38
N GLN A 225 -10.19 -16.44 -22.45
CA GLN A 225 -10.92 -16.62 -23.70
C GLN A 225 -10.80 -15.38 -24.60
N VAL A 226 -11.05 -14.19 -24.05
CA VAL A 226 -10.99 -12.92 -24.79
C VAL A 226 -9.59 -12.69 -25.35
N PHE A 227 -8.56 -12.94 -24.53
CA PHE A 227 -7.17 -12.75 -24.92
C PHE A 227 -6.74 -13.64 -26.08
N LEU A 228 -7.18 -14.90 -26.09
CA LEU A 228 -6.87 -15.85 -27.16
C LEU A 228 -7.77 -15.70 -28.40
N GLY A 229 -8.79 -14.83 -28.36
CA GLY A 229 -9.77 -14.69 -29.44
C GLY A 229 -10.59 -15.96 -29.67
N ALA A 230 -10.75 -16.80 -28.64
CA ALA A 230 -11.43 -18.08 -28.77
C ALA A 230 -12.96 -17.89 -28.88
N LYS A 231 -13.60 -18.63 -29.79
CA LYS A 231 -15.05 -18.54 -30.06
C LYS A 231 -15.92 -18.89 -28.86
N ASP A 232 -15.50 -19.86 -28.04
CA ASP A 232 -16.27 -20.36 -26.90
C ASP A 232 -15.40 -20.55 -25.65
N ASN A 233 -16.01 -20.50 -24.46
CA ASN A 233 -15.32 -20.61 -23.17
C ASN A 233 -14.73 -22.02 -22.92
N LEU A 234 -15.26 -23.03 -23.61
CA LEU A 234 -14.86 -24.44 -23.54
C LEU A 234 -13.73 -24.79 -24.51
N TRP A 235 -13.03 -23.79 -25.07
CA TRP A 235 -11.91 -24.01 -25.99
C TRP A 235 -10.83 -24.93 -25.39
N GLY A 236 -10.55 -24.81 -24.09
CA GLY A 236 -9.53 -25.63 -23.43
C GLY A 236 -9.87 -27.12 -23.43
N LEU A 237 -11.15 -27.47 -23.23
CA LEU A 237 -11.63 -28.84 -23.31
C LEU A 237 -11.50 -29.39 -24.74
N ARG A 238 -11.89 -28.61 -25.76
CA ARG A 238 -11.77 -29.02 -27.17
C ARG A 238 -10.33 -29.24 -27.60
N VAL A 239 -9.42 -28.32 -27.24
CA VAL A 239 -8.00 -28.48 -27.55
C VAL A 239 -7.43 -29.70 -26.81
N THR A 240 -7.83 -29.94 -25.56
CA THR A 240 -7.45 -31.16 -24.83
C THR A 240 -7.94 -32.41 -25.55
N GLN A 241 -9.19 -32.43 -25.99
CA GLN A 241 -9.77 -33.54 -26.75
C GLN A 241 -9.04 -33.77 -28.07
N SER A 242 -8.79 -32.72 -28.86
CA SER A 242 -8.05 -32.82 -30.12
C SER A 242 -6.61 -33.33 -29.90
N LEU A 243 -5.95 -32.92 -28.82
CA LEU A 243 -4.61 -33.42 -28.46
C LEU A 243 -4.64 -34.91 -28.07
N VAL A 244 -5.69 -35.37 -27.38
CA VAL A 244 -5.86 -36.79 -27.02
C VAL A 244 -6.17 -37.63 -28.26
N GLU A 245 -6.93 -37.09 -29.21
CA GLU A 245 -7.24 -37.71 -30.50
C GLU A 245 -6.05 -37.69 -31.47
N GLY A 246 -4.98 -36.95 -31.15
CA GLY A 246 -3.77 -36.84 -31.96
C GLY A 246 -3.84 -35.78 -33.07
N SER A 247 -4.92 -35.00 -33.16
CA SER A 247 -5.06 -33.90 -34.11
C SER A 247 -4.15 -32.73 -33.72
N GLN A 248 -3.42 -32.19 -34.70
CA GLN A 248 -2.43 -31.14 -34.49
C GLN A 248 -2.98 -29.73 -34.82
N TRP A 249 -2.16 -28.71 -34.56
CA TRP A 249 -2.48 -27.30 -34.84
C TRP A 249 -2.73 -27.03 -36.34
N GLU A 250 -2.18 -27.85 -37.23
CA GLU A 250 -2.37 -27.75 -38.69
C GLU A 250 -3.85 -27.93 -39.09
N GLU A 251 -4.55 -28.84 -38.40
CA GLU A 251 -5.95 -29.12 -38.63
C GLU A 251 -6.85 -28.22 -37.78
N THR A 252 -6.53 -28.06 -36.51
CA THR A 252 -7.41 -27.35 -35.57
C THR A 252 -7.32 -25.84 -35.70
N GLY A 253 -6.19 -25.31 -36.17
CA GLY A 253 -5.89 -23.88 -36.19
C GLY A 253 -5.70 -23.27 -34.80
N HIS A 254 -5.65 -24.09 -33.75
CA HIS A 254 -5.39 -23.64 -32.38
C HIS A 254 -3.88 -23.59 -32.14
N PHE A 255 -3.38 -22.44 -31.67
CA PHE A 255 -1.95 -22.20 -31.41
C PHE A 255 -1.02 -22.62 -32.57
N PRO A 256 -1.19 -22.03 -33.76
CA PRO A 256 -0.39 -22.39 -34.91
C PRO A 256 1.09 -22.08 -34.69
N ARG A 257 1.95 -23.02 -35.09
CA ARG A 257 3.41 -22.88 -34.99
C ARG A 257 4.02 -22.29 -36.25
N VAL A 258 3.25 -22.27 -37.33
CA VAL A 258 3.61 -21.65 -38.60
C VAL A 258 2.54 -20.64 -38.96
N THR A 259 2.96 -19.43 -39.30
CA THR A 259 2.09 -18.33 -39.76
C THR A 259 2.67 -17.69 -41.01
N VAL A 260 1.87 -16.87 -41.69
CA VAL A 260 2.30 -16.08 -42.83
C VAL A 260 2.38 -14.61 -42.42
N CYS A 261 3.44 -13.95 -42.87
CA CYS A 261 3.67 -12.52 -42.71
C CYS A 261 3.70 -11.87 -44.08
N ASP A 262 2.94 -10.79 -44.25
CA ASP A 262 3.02 -9.90 -45.40
C ASP A 262 3.81 -8.66 -44.99
N PHE A 263 4.91 -8.35 -45.68
CA PHE A 263 5.67 -7.14 -45.45
C PHE A 263 5.85 -6.33 -46.73
N GLU A 264 5.84 -5.00 -46.56
CA GLU A 264 5.92 -4.05 -47.66
C GLU A 264 7.25 -3.29 -47.62
N VAL A 265 7.95 -3.29 -48.74
CA VAL A 265 9.20 -2.55 -48.96
C VAL A 265 8.96 -1.49 -50.02
N ARG A 266 9.38 -0.25 -49.74
CA ARG A 266 9.32 0.84 -50.71
C ARG A 266 10.66 0.98 -51.41
N GLU A 267 10.69 0.77 -52.72
CA GLU A 267 11.86 0.96 -53.58
C GLU A 267 11.54 2.02 -54.64
N LEU A 268 12.30 3.13 -54.68
CA LEU A 268 12.14 4.20 -55.69
C LEU A 268 10.71 4.78 -55.80
N GLY A 269 9.91 4.69 -54.73
CA GLY A 269 8.52 5.16 -54.69
C GLY A 269 7.46 4.09 -55.01
N ASN A 270 7.88 2.92 -55.52
CA ASN A 270 6.99 1.78 -55.74
C ASN A 270 6.91 0.90 -54.48
N LEU A 271 5.71 0.40 -54.19
CA LEU A 271 5.43 -0.47 -53.05
C LEU A 271 5.50 -1.93 -53.51
N HIS A 272 6.49 -2.67 -53.00
CA HIS A 272 6.62 -4.10 -53.24
C HIS A 272 6.15 -4.89 -52.02
N ARG A 273 5.21 -5.82 -52.23
CA ARG A 273 4.67 -6.70 -51.19
C ARG A 273 5.31 -8.08 -51.29
N HIS A 274 5.80 -8.57 -50.16
CA HIS A 274 6.37 -9.91 -50.03
C HIS A 274 5.62 -10.69 -48.96
N SER A 275 5.25 -11.93 -49.28
CA SER A 275 4.66 -12.88 -48.32
C SER A 275 5.69 -13.94 -47.97
N VAL A 276 5.94 -14.14 -46.68
CA VAL A 276 6.91 -15.13 -46.17
C VAL A 276 6.26 -16.00 -45.09
N GLN A 277 6.67 -17.26 -45.05
CA GLN A 277 6.24 -18.21 -44.03
C GLN A 277 7.16 -18.12 -42.82
N CYS A 278 6.58 -18.00 -41.63
CA CYS A 278 7.30 -17.80 -40.38
C CYS A 278 6.95 -18.88 -39.36
N VAL A 279 7.95 -19.33 -38.60
CA VAL A 279 7.83 -20.27 -37.49
C VAL A 279 7.77 -19.48 -36.18
N LEU A 280 6.69 -19.65 -35.43
CA LEU A 280 6.47 -19.09 -34.10
C LEU A 280 6.81 -20.14 -33.04
N MET A 281 8.08 -20.20 -32.66
CA MET A 281 8.57 -21.16 -31.65
C MET A 281 7.89 -20.96 -30.29
N ILE A 282 7.52 -19.71 -29.95
CA ILE A 282 6.86 -19.35 -28.69
C ILE A 282 5.51 -20.06 -28.52
N ASN A 283 4.80 -20.37 -29.61
CA ASN A 283 3.49 -21.00 -29.53
C ASN A 283 3.55 -22.45 -29.05
N MET A 284 4.71 -23.11 -29.16
CA MET A 284 4.93 -24.42 -28.54
C MET A 284 4.79 -24.37 -27.01
N PHE A 285 5.26 -23.28 -26.39
CA PHE A 285 5.11 -23.07 -24.94
C PHE A 285 3.74 -22.52 -24.60
N ASN A 286 3.24 -21.54 -25.37
CA ASN A 286 1.94 -20.91 -25.12
C ASN A 286 0.81 -21.94 -25.09
N GLU A 287 0.80 -22.88 -26.04
CA GLU A 287 -0.18 -23.98 -26.07
C GLU A 287 -0.25 -24.71 -24.72
N LYS A 288 0.90 -25.11 -24.16
CA LYS A 288 0.96 -25.86 -22.90
C LYS A 288 0.63 -25.02 -21.68
N ILE A 289 1.13 -23.78 -21.63
CA ILE A 289 0.86 -22.86 -20.52
C ILE A 289 -0.63 -22.55 -20.45
N PHE A 290 -1.26 -22.19 -21.56
CA PHE A 290 -2.65 -21.78 -21.56
C PHE A 290 -3.62 -22.94 -21.32
N LEU A 291 -3.30 -24.15 -21.78
CA LEU A 291 -4.07 -25.35 -21.43
C LEU A 291 -3.99 -25.67 -19.94
N PHE A 292 -2.80 -25.59 -19.34
CA PHE A 292 -2.64 -25.76 -17.90
C PHE A 292 -3.43 -24.71 -17.12
N LEU A 293 -3.35 -23.44 -17.51
CA LEU A 293 -4.05 -22.34 -16.85
C LEU A 293 -5.57 -22.49 -16.92
N TRP A 294 -6.11 -22.97 -18.04
CA TRP A 294 -7.55 -23.19 -18.19
C TRP A 294 -8.08 -24.18 -17.15
N TRP A 295 -7.43 -25.34 -17.01
CA TRP A 295 -7.78 -26.34 -16.00
C TRP A 295 -7.54 -25.83 -14.58
N TRP A 296 -6.41 -25.16 -14.35
CA TRP A 296 -6.07 -24.64 -13.03
C TRP A 296 -7.09 -23.60 -12.54
N PHE A 297 -7.52 -22.67 -13.41
CA PHE A 297 -8.53 -21.67 -13.04
C PHE A 297 -9.89 -22.29 -12.77
N LEU A 298 -10.29 -23.33 -13.52
CA LEU A 298 -11.51 -24.08 -13.22
C LEU A 298 -11.47 -24.71 -11.81
N ILE A 299 -10.33 -25.33 -11.44
CA ILE A 299 -10.12 -25.89 -10.10
C ILE A 299 -10.16 -24.78 -9.04
N LEU A 300 -9.50 -23.65 -9.27
CA LEU A 300 -9.54 -22.51 -8.34
C LEU A 300 -10.95 -21.97 -8.14
N ILE A 301 -11.78 -21.86 -9.18
CA ILE A 301 -13.17 -21.42 -9.07
C ILE A 301 -13.94 -22.35 -8.12
N ILE A 302 -13.81 -23.66 -8.30
CA ILE A 302 -14.49 -24.66 -7.46
C ILE A 302 -14.00 -24.57 -6.00
N VAL A 303 -12.69 -24.58 -5.78
CA VAL A 303 -12.11 -24.55 -4.43
C VAL A 303 -12.43 -23.23 -3.72
N ASN A 304 -12.41 -22.09 -4.42
CA ASN A 304 -12.78 -20.80 -3.86
C ASN A 304 -14.28 -20.72 -3.52
N ALA A 305 -15.16 -21.27 -4.37
CA ALA A 305 -16.59 -21.33 -4.11
C ALA A 305 -16.89 -22.16 -2.85
N LEU A 306 -16.26 -23.34 -2.73
CA LEU A 306 -16.39 -24.20 -1.54
C LEU A 306 -15.84 -23.51 -0.29
N SER A 307 -14.70 -22.82 -0.38
CA SER A 307 -14.14 -22.06 0.74
C SER A 307 -15.05 -20.92 1.18
N LEU A 308 -15.57 -20.12 0.24
CA LEU A 308 -16.50 -19.03 0.53
C LEU A 308 -17.77 -19.55 1.19
N LEU A 309 -18.36 -20.63 0.65
CA LEU A 309 -19.55 -21.25 1.21
C LEU A 309 -19.31 -21.77 2.63
N SER A 310 -18.17 -22.43 2.86
CA SER A 310 -17.78 -22.92 4.19
C SER A 310 -17.72 -21.78 5.21
N TRP A 311 -17.05 -20.68 4.88
CA TRP A 311 -16.96 -19.52 5.77
C TRP A 311 -18.29 -18.79 5.97
N LEU A 312 -19.13 -18.73 4.93
CA LEU A 312 -20.46 -18.13 5.02
C LEU A 312 -21.34 -18.92 6.00
N ILE A 313 -21.34 -20.25 5.90
CA ILE A 313 -22.06 -21.13 6.83
C ILE A 313 -21.54 -20.95 8.27
N VAL A 314 -20.21 -20.90 8.44
CA VAL A 314 -19.58 -20.74 9.75
C VAL A 314 -19.94 -19.41 10.42
N LEU A 315 -20.00 -18.33 9.66
CA LEU A 315 -20.27 -16.99 10.19
C LEU A 315 -21.76 -16.70 10.37
N MET A 316 -22.65 -17.35 9.62
CA MET A 316 -24.09 -17.15 9.77
C MET A 316 -24.75 -18.09 10.78
N VAL A 317 -24.19 -19.28 11.02
CA VAL A 317 -24.84 -20.30 11.88
C VAL A 317 -24.21 -20.32 13.27
N ASP A 318 -24.80 -19.55 14.19
CA ASP A 318 -24.37 -19.45 15.59
C ASP A 318 -24.40 -20.79 16.34
N VAL A 319 -25.25 -21.73 15.94
CA VAL A 319 -25.37 -23.05 16.58
C VAL A 319 -24.05 -23.83 16.54
N TYR A 320 -23.33 -23.78 15.41
CA TYR A 320 -22.03 -24.44 15.29
C TYR A 320 -20.96 -23.74 16.13
N ASN A 321 -21.02 -22.42 16.21
CA ASN A 321 -20.06 -21.61 16.98
C ASN A 321 -20.22 -21.85 18.49
N VAL A 322 -21.46 -21.92 18.97
CA VAL A 322 -21.77 -22.28 20.37
C VAL A 322 -21.28 -23.68 20.69
N LYS A 323 -21.51 -24.65 19.78
CA LYS A 323 -21.06 -26.04 19.96
C LYS A 323 -19.53 -26.12 20.02
N LEU A 324 -18.82 -25.46 19.11
CA LEU A 324 -17.36 -25.43 19.08
C LEU A 324 -16.77 -24.85 20.38
N ILE A 325 -17.29 -23.72 20.85
CA ILE A 325 -16.77 -23.08 22.07
C ILE A 325 -17.11 -23.93 23.31
N ARG A 326 -18.28 -24.57 23.33
CA ARG A 326 -18.64 -25.55 24.36
C ARG A 326 -17.63 -26.70 24.40
N ASP A 327 -17.28 -27.25 23.24
CA ASP A 327 -16.28 -28.32 23.12
C ASP A 327 -14.88 -27.83 23.57
N TYR A 328 -14.52 -26.57 23.27
CA TYR A 328 -13.24 -25.99 23.72
C TYR A 328 -13.16 -25.75 25.22
N LEU A 329 -14.28 -25.42 25.86
CA LEU A 329 -14.36 -25.26 27.32
C LEU A 329 -14.46 -26.62 28.06
N ASN A 330 -14.54 -27.74 27.33
CA ASN A 330 -14.45 -29.12 27.83
C ASN A 330 -15.11 -29.31 29.21
N THR A 331 -16.40 -28.98 29.32
CA THR A 331 -17.19 -29.24 30.53
C THR A 331 -17.55 -30.72 30.63
N LEU A 332 -16.60 -31.56 31.06
CA LEU A 332 -16.92 -32.91 31.51
C LEU A 332 -17.39 -32.96 32.98
N ASP A 333 -17.52 -31.81 33.68
CA ASP A 333 -17.75 -31.82 35.13
C ASP A 333 -18.70 -30.74 35.68
N TYR A 334 -19.78 -30.41 34.95
CA TYR A 334 -20.85 -29.54 35.49
C TYR A 334 -22.12 -30.34 35.81
N PRO A 335 -22.66 -30.26 37.05
CA PRO A 335 -23.91 -30.92 37.42
C PRO A 335 -25.08 -30.38 36.58
N ALA A 336 -26.03 -31.25 36.23
CA ALA A 336 -27.12 -30.97 35.29
C ALA A 336 -27.96 -29.72 35.64
N LEU A 337 -28.07 -29.38 36.93
CA LEU A 337 -28.80 -28.20 37.43
C LEU A 337 -28.14 -26.86 37.02
N LYS A 338 -26.80 -26.82 36.88
CA LYS A 338 -26.05 -25.62 36.45
C LYS A 338 -25.93 -25.49 34.92
N ARG A 339 -26.42 -26.48 34.16
CA ARG A 339 -26.29 -26.52 32.70
C ARG A 339 -27.09 -25.41 32.01
N LYS A 340 -28.31 -25.10 32.48
CA LYS A 340 -29.11 -24.00 31.90
C LYS A 340 -28.50 -22.61 32.16
N GLU A 341 -27.99 -22.39 33.37
CA GLU A 341 -27.30 -21.16 33.74
C GLU A 341 -25.98 -21.00 32.97
N PHE A 342 -25.23 -22.10 32.80
CA PHE A 342 -24.03 -22.13 31.98
C PHE A 342 -24.32 -21.78 30.51
N GLU A 343 -25.37 -22.36 29.90
CA GLU A 343 -25.76 -22.05 28.52
C GLU A 343 -26.17 -20.58 28.34
N PHE A 344 -26.88 -20.01 29.31
CA PHE A 344 -27.23 -18.58 29.29
C PHE A 344 -25.97 -17.69 29.39
N ASN A 345 -25.06 -18.02 30.31
CA ASN A 345 -23.79 -17.31 30.48
C ASN A 345 -22.86 -17.47 29.27
N LEU A 346 -22.87 -18.63 28.61
CA LEU A 346 -22.11 -18.91 27.39
C LEU A 346 -22.62 -18.05 26.22
N LYS A 347 -23.95 -17.97 26.03
CA LYS A 347 -24.54 -17.08 25.03
C LYS A 347 -24.20 -15.61 25.30
N ASN A 348 -24.23 -15.18 26.56
CA ASN A 348 -23.84 -13.81 26.94
C ASN A 348 -22.35 -13.54 26.72
N PHE A 349 -21.47 -14.49 27.03
CA PHE A 349 -20.04 -14.40 26.73
C PHE A 349 -19.80 -14.27 25.23
N MET A 350 -20.46 -15.09 24.42
CA MET A 350 -20.35 -15.00 22.95
C MET A 350 -20.86 -13.66 22.42
N LYS A 351 -22.01 -13.18 22.91
CA LYS A 351 -22.61 -11.92 22.43
C LYS A 351 -21.84 -10.67 22.88
N LYS A 352 -21.33 -10.65 24.11
CA LYS A 352 -20.71 -9.46 24.72
C LYS A 352 -19.19 -9.43 24.57
N CYS A 353 -18.51 -10.55 24.81
CA CYS A 353 -17.04 -10.61 24.89
C CYS A 353 -16.40 -11.06 23.57
N LEU A 354 -16.89 -12.16 22.97
CA LEU A 354 -16.24 -12.75 21.80
C LEU A 354 -16.72 -12.13 20.48
N ARG A 355 -18.03 -11.87 20.33
CA ARG A 355 -18.70 -11.41 19.10
C ARG A 355 -18.36 -12.31 17.89
N ALA A 356 -18.88 -11.99 16.71
CA ALA A 356 -18.60 -12.80 15.51
C ALA A 356 -17.12 -12.69 15.07
N ASP A 357 -16.52 -11.51 15.20
CA ASP A 357 -15.12 -11.27 14.85
C ASP A 357 -14.13 -12.05 15.74
N GLY A 358 -14.43 -12.24 17.03
CA GLY A 358 -13.59 -13.07 17.90
C GLY A 358 -13.75 -14.56 17.63
N VAL A 359 -14.96 -15.03 17.28
CA VAL A 359 -15.19 -16.42 16.83
C VAL A 359 -14.42 -16.69 15.54
N PHE A 360 -14.51 -15.76 14.59
CA PHE A 360 -13.73 -15.78 13.35
C PHE A 360 -12.23 -15.90 13.62
N LEU A 361 -11.68 -15.02 14.47
CA LEU A 361 -10.26 -14.99 14.78
C LEU A 361 -9.79 -16.29 15.45
N LEU A 362 -10.55 -16.82 16.41
CA LEU A 362 -10.21 -18.09 17.07
C LEU A 362 -10.17 -19.28 16.10
N ARG A 363 -11.06 -19.27 15.10
CA ARG A 363 -11.11 -20.31 14.07
C ARG A 363 -9.95 -20.19 13.09
N LEU A 364 -9.63 -18.96 12.68
CA LEU A 364 -8.45 -18.69 11.86
C LEU A 364 -7.15 -19.10 12.57
N ILE A 365 -7.06 -18.87 13.88
CA ILE A 365 -5.93 -19.33 14.71
C ILE A 365 -5.90 -20.86 14.76
N SER A 366 -7.04 -21.53 14.96
CA SER A 366 -7.14 -23.00 14.97
C SER A 366 -6.70 -23.61 13.63
N CYS A 367 -7.11 -23.03 12.49
CA CYS A 367 -6.69 -23.49 11.16
C CYS A 367 -5.18 -23.33 10.88
N ASN A 368 -4.49 -22.41 11.57
CA ASN A 368 -3.08 -22.12 11.34
C ASN A 368 -2.12 -22.66 12.42
N SER A 369 -2.55 -22.69 13.67
CA SER A 369 -1.75 -23.05 14.86
C SER A 369 -2.29 -24.26 15.62
N GLY A 370 -3.40 -24.86 15.16
CA GLY A 370 -4.05 -26.00 15.80
C GLY A 370 -4.99 -25.63 16.96
N ASP A 371 -5.88 -26.55 17.32
CA ASP A 371 -6.96 -26.31 18.30
C ASP A 371 -6.46 -26.09 19.73
N ALA A 372 -5.27 -26.58 20.09
CA ALA A 372 -4.75 -26.50 21.45
C ALA A 372 -4.58 -25.05 21.93
N VAL A 373 -4.03 -24.17 21.07
CA VAL A 373 -3.85 -22.75 21.40
C VAL A 373 -5.19 -22.04 21.50
N SER A 374 -6.12 -22.32 20.58
CA SER A 374 -7.47 -21.73 20.61
C SER A 374 -8.26 -22.12 21.86
N ARG A 375 -8.12 -23.37 22.35
CA ARG A 375 -8.73 -23.82 23.61
C ARG A 375 -8.20 -23.05 24.83
N GLU A 376 -6.88 -22.90 24.92
CA GLU A 376 -6.26 -22.14 26.01
C GLU A 376 -6.65 -20.65 26.01
N MET A 377 -6.76 -20.04 24.81
CA MET A 377 -7.26 -18.67 24.66
C MET A 377 -8.70 -18.53 25.15
N VAL A 378 -9.58 -19.46 24.76
CA VAL A 378 -10.99 -19.46 25.17
C VAL A 378 -11.14 -19.65 26.68
N ASP A 379 -10.39 -20.57 27.29
CA ASP A 379 -10.39 -20.76 28.75
C ASP A 379 -9.95 -19.50 29.51
N CYS A 380 -8.87 -18.86 29.06
CA CYS A 380 -8.40 -17.61 29.66
C CYS A 380 -9.43 -16.47 29.53
N MET A 381 -10.03 -16.30 28.34
CA MET A 381 -11.08 -15.31 28.11
C MET A 381 -12.31 -15.56 28.98
N TRP A 382 -12.72 -16.82 29.11
CA TRP A 382 -13.87 -17.23 29.91
C TRP A 382 -13.69 -16.90 31.40
N ARG A 383 -12.53 -17.22 31.99
CA ARG A 383 -12.22 -16.88 33.40
C ARG A 383 -12.29 -15.37 33.64
N ARG A 384 -11.76 -14.57 32.71
CA ARG A 384 -11.81 -13.09 32.80
C ARG A 384 -13.23 -12.56 32.70
N TYR A 385 -14.05 -13.12 31.80
CA TYR A 385 -15.46 -12.77 31.70
C TYR A 385 -16.22 -13.06 33.01
N GLN A 386 -16.02 -14.24 33.59
CA GLN A 386 -16.61 -14.61 34.88
C GLN A 386 -16.22 -13.61 35.98
N SER A 387 -14.94 -13.19 36.02
CA SER A 387 -14.46 -12.23 37.02
C SER A 387 -15.11 -10.85 36.93
N ARG A 388 -15.53 -10.40 35.73
CA ARG A 388 -16.10 -9.06 35.50
C ARG A 388 -17.61 -9.01 35.64
N TYR A 389 -18.31 -10.00 35.10
CA TYR A 389 -19.76 -9.93 34.93
C TYR A 389 -20.53 -10.76 35.96
N LEU A 390 -20.00 -11.91 36.40
CA LEU A 390 -20.69 -12.72 37.41
C LEU A 390 -20.49 -12.21 38.84
N LYS A 391 -19.35 -11.56 39.12
CA LYS A 391 -19.12 -10.87 40.41
C LYS A 391 -20.02 -9.64 40.56
N LYS A 392 -20.09 -8.80 39.52
CA LYS A 392 -20.91 -7.59 39.53
C LYS A 392 -22.42 -7.87 39.70
N SER A 393 -22.93 -8.93 39.07
CA SER A 393 -24.33 -9.35 39.26
C SER A 393 -24.64 -9.83 40.69
N ARG A 394 -23.67 -10.40 41.42
CA ARG A 394 -23.84 -10.79 42.83
C ARG A 394 -23.76 -9.60 43.80
N ASP A 395 -22.95 -8.61 43.48
CA ASP A 395 -22.81 -7.39 44.29
C ASP A 395 -24.02 -6.45 44.11
N ASP A 396 -24.62 -6.40 42.92
CA ASP A 396 -25.84 -5.63 42.65
C ASP A 396 -27.10 -6.26 43.32
N ASP A 397 -27.18 -7.59 43.39
CA ASP A 397 -28.27 -8.29 44.11
C ASP A 397 -28.17 -8.12 45.64
N HIS A 398 -26.97 -8.05 46.21
CA HIS A 398 -26.78 -7.83 47.65
C HIS A 398 -27.00 -6.37 48.11
N ASN A 399 -26.92 -5.39 47.21
CA ASN A 399 -27.13 -3.97 47.52
C ASN A 399 -28.60 -3.51 47.42
N SER A 400 -29.55 -4.42 47.20
CA SER A 400 -30.98 -4.09 47.11
C SER A 400 -31.79 -4.38 48.39
N LEU A 401 -31.14 -4.78 49.49
CA LEU A 401 -31.76 -4.82 50.84
C LEU A 401 -30.98 -3.99 51.88
N SER A 402 -31.59 -2.83 52.21
CA SER A 402 -31.47 -2.00 53.41
C SER A 402 -30.24 -1.08 53.61
N PRO A 403 -30.45 0.18 54.07
CA PRO A 403 -29.40 1.13 54.41
C PRO A 403 -28.99 1.04 55.89
N GLY A 404 -27.69 1.17 56.19
CA GLY A 404 -27.16 1.18 57.56
C GLY A 404 -25.76 1.78 57.65
N SER A 405 -25.57 2.65 58.64
CA SER A 405 -24.47 3.60 58.91
C SER A 405 -23.10 2.96 59.27
N PRO A 406 -22.01 3.76 59.40
CA PRO A 406 -20.61 3.34 59.45
C PRO A 406 -20.13 2.99 60.87
N TYR A 407 -19.06 2.19 61.00
CA TYR A 407 -17.93 2.36 61.94
C TYR A 407 -16.95 1.15 61.89
N ASP A 408 -15.67 1.50 61.72
CA ASP A 408 -14.43 1.04 62.38
C ASP A 408 -13.76 -0.37 62.29
N THR A 409 -12.43 -0.25 62.13
CA THR A 409 -11.27 -0.98 62.74
C THR A 409 -10.82 -2.37 62.22
N THR A 410 -9.60 -2.45 61.65
CA THR A 410 -8.32 -3.06 62.19
C THR A 410 -8.19 -4.56 61.87
N ASP A 411 -7.08 -5.20 61.54
CA ASP A 411 -5.62 -5.00 61.42
C ASP A 411 -5.17 -6.07 60.39
N GLY A 412 -4.15 -5.88 59.53
CA GLY A 412 -2.73 -6.02 59.85
C GLY A 412 -2.20 -7.39 59.40
N ASP A 413 -1.36 -7.45 58.36
CA ASP A 413 -0.01 -8.01 58.50
C ASP A 413 0.88 -7.68 57.29
N SER A 414 2.11 -7.39 57.62
CA SER A 414 3.23 -7.00 56.78
C SER A 414 4.06 -8.20 56.35
N THR A 415 4.42 -8.31 55.07
CA THR A 415 5.65 -8.99 54.68
C THR A 415 6.18 -8.46 53.34
N PHE A 416 7.35 -7.84 53.39
CA PHE A 416 8.23 -7.60 52.24
C PHE A 416 8.63 -8.94 51.59
N PRO A 417 8.97 -8.95 50.29
CA PRO A 417 10.38 -9.21 50.00
C PRO A 417 10.96 -8.43 48.80
N ILE A 418 12.14 -7.84 49.05
CA ILE A 418 13.42 -8.04 48.34
C ILE A 418 13.44 -7.75 46.83
N GLU A 419 14.11 -6.64 46.50
CA GLU A 419 14.74 -6.35 45.20
C GLU A 419 15.65 -7.50 44.72
N PRO A 420 15.70 -7.76 43.41
CA PRO A 420 16.93 -8.17 42.78
C PRO A 420 17.51 -6.99 41.98
N THR A 421 18.63 -6.49 42.49
CA THR A 421 19.61 -5.72 41.73
C THR A 421 20.10 -6.58 40.57
N PHE A 422 19.78 -6.21 39.33
CA PHE A 422 20.43 -6.77 38.14
C PHE A 422 21.21 -5.68 37.42
N THR A 423 22.53 -5.81 37.48
CA THR A 423 23.52 -5.07 36.68
C THR A 423 23.23 -5.26 35.20
N GLN A 424 22.80 -4.20 34.53
CA GLN A 424 22.68 -4.18 33.07
C GLN A 424 24.03 -3.78 32.48
N GLN A 425 24.79 -4.77 31.99
CA GLN A 425 25.85 -4.53 31.02
C GLN A 425 25.21 -3.92 29.77
N ARG A 426 25.54 -2.66 29.52
CA ARG A 426 25.26 -1.94 28.29
C ARG A 426 26.10 -2.56 27.17
N ASN A 427 25.52 -3.48 26.40
CA ASN A 427 26.01 -3.78 25.05
C ASN A 427 25.36 -2.77 24.09
N GLU A 428 26.15 -1.77 23.70
CA GLU A 428 25.87 -0.91 22.55
C GLU A 428 25.89 -1.77 21.28
N GLN A 429 24.71 -2.11 20.76
CA GLN A 429 24.53 -2.44 19.36
C GLN A 429 23.52 -1.49 18.77
N ASN A 430 24.04 -0.45 18.13
CA ASN A 430 23.32 0.46 17.25
C ASN A 430 22.60 -0.34 16.15
N PRO A 431 21.27 -0.26 16.01
CA PRO A 431 20.64 -0.44 14.72
C PRO A 431 20.66 0.93 14.03
N THR A 432 21.67 1.14 13.18
CA THR A 432 21.62 2.15 12.13
C THR A 432 20.53 1.76 11.15
N THR A 433 19.29 2.20 11.39
CA THR A 433 18.23 2.07 10.41
C THR A 433 18.04 3.41 9.74
N GLU A 434 18.54 3.45 8.52
CA GLU A 434 18.62 4.60 7.64
C GLU A 434 17.27 5.28 7.40
N LEU A 435 17.39 6.61 7.28
CA LEU A 435 16.44 7.53 6.69
C LEU A 435 15.75 6.91 5.46
N ASN A 436 14.44 7.08 5.33
CA ASN A 436 13.71 6.78 4.10
C ASN A 436 14.38 7.56 2.94
N PRO A 437 15.14 6.93 2.03
CA PRO A 437 16.06 7.64 1.14
C PRO A 437 15.28 8.50 0.15
N LEU A 438 14.05 8.12 -0.19
CA LEU A 438 13.29 8.73 -1.28
C LEU A 438 12.89 10.19 -1.04
N VAL A 439 12.58 10.64 0.19
CA VAL A 439 12.12 12.04 0.39
C VAL A 439 13.29 13.03 0.39
N CYS A 440 14.41 12.67 1.01
CA CYS A 440 15.64 13.48 0.96
C CYS A 440 16.35 13.36 -0.40
N PHE A 441 16.28 12.21 -1.07
CA PHE A 441 16.79 12.03 -2.42
C PHE A 441 15.91 12.75 -3.45
N SER A 442 14.59 12.78 -3.28
CA SER A 442 13.67 13.57 -4.11
C SER A 442 13.93 15.07 -3.93
N LEU A 443 14.10 15.57 -2.70
CA LEU A 443 14.45 16.98 -2.47
C LEU A 443 15.83 17.33 -3.03
N LYS A 444 16.83 16.44 -2.92
CA LYS A 444 18.16 16.61 -3.53
C LYS A 444 18.12 16.56 -5.06
N LEU A 445 17.34 15.66 -5.68
CA LEU A 445 17.20 15.58 -7.15
C LEU A 445 16.40 16.75 -7.72
N LEU A 446 15.28 17.12 -7.08
CA LEU A 446 14.42 18.24 -7.49
C LEU A 446 15.16 19.58 -7.40
N THR A 447 16.02 19.76 -6.39
CA THR A 447 16.77 21.02 -6.24
C THR A 447 18.07 21.06 -7.02
N HIS A 448 18.74 19.92 -7.25
CA HIS A 448 20.08 19.92 -7.86
C HIS A 448 20.11 19.54 -9.34
N SER A 449 19.19 18.68 -9.80
CA SER A 449 19.10 18.26 -11.21
C SER A 449 18.07 19.08 -11.97
N LEU A 450 16.84 19.19 -11.45
CA LEU A 450 15.76 19.94 -12.09
C LEU A 450 16.02 21.45 -12.12
N LEU A 451 16.56 22.06 -11.05
CA LEU A 451 16.95 23.48 -11.06
C LEU A 451 18.12 23.76 -12.01
N ARG A 452 19.07 22.82 -12.13
CA ARG A 452 20.23 22.94 -13.03
C ARG A 452 19.81 22.80 -14.50
N HIS A 453 18.84 21.92 -14.79
CA HIS A 453 18.24 21.79 -16.12
C HIS A 453 17.26 22.92 -16.48
N LEU A 454 16.43 23.38 -15.53
CA LEU A 454 15.57 24.56 -15.71
C LEU A 454 16.40 25.82 -15.93
N LEU A 455 17.49 26.03 -15.18
CA LEU A 455 18.42 27.14 -15.46
C LEU A 455 19.12 26.99 -16.81
N HIS A 456 19.42 25.77 -17.26
CA HIS A 456 19.97 25.55 -18.60
C HIS A 456 18.96 25.86 -19.71
N LEU A 457 17.70 25.47 -19.53
CA LEU A 457 16.60 25.70 -20.46
C LEU A 457 16.12 27.17 -20.50
N ILE A 458 16.28 27.93 -19.40
CA ILE A 458 15.91 29.35 -19.33
C ILE A 458 17.04 30.27 -19.86
N THR A 459 18.30 29.81 -19.91
CA THR A 459 19.45 30.67 -20.32
C THR A 459 19.91 30.51 -21.77
N ASP A 460 19.14 29.85 -22.64
CA ASP A 460 19.50 29.69 -24.06
C ASP A 460 19.03 30.85 -24.97
N ARG A 461 18.88 32.06 -24.40
CA ARG A 461 18.77 33.31 -25.17
C ARG A 461 19.65 34.40 -24.55
N LYS A 462 20.83 34.59 -25.18
CA LYS A 462 21.77 35.73 -25.09
C LYS A 462 22.40 36.08 -23.72
N ASN A 463 23.72 35.90 -23.68
CA ASN A 463 24.74 36.34 -22.74
C ASN A 463 24.47 37.59 -21.85
N ARG A 464 24.77 37.41 -20.55
CA ARG A 464 25.70 38.21 -19.68
C ARG A 464 25.15 38.23 -18.25
N HIS A 465 25.64 37.34 -17.36
CA HIS A 465 25.82 37.56 -15.89
C HIS A 465 26.07 36.20 -15.19
N LYS A 466 27.30 35.69 -15.28
CA LYS A 466 27.78 34.51 -14.52
C LYS A 466 27.64 34.69 -13.00
N SER A 467 27.75 35.93 -12.51
CA SER A 467 27.60 36.29 -11.09
C SER A 467 26.17 36.09 -10.56
N CYS A 468 25.15 36.41 -11.36
CA CYS A 468 23.74 36.25 -10.95
C CYS A 468 23.32 34.76 -10.91
N LYS A 469 23.87 33.94 -11.82
CA LYS A 469 23.68 32.47 -11.87
C LYS A 469 24.20 31.80 -10.59
N ASN A 470 25.39 32.20 -10.14
CA ASN A 470 25.99 31.70 -8.90
C ASN A 470 25.27 32.24 -7.65
N HIS A 471 24.77 33.48 -7.68
CA HIS A 471 24.04 34.06 -6.55
C HIS A 471 22.66 33.43 -6.35
N LEU A 472 21.94 33.07 -7.42
CA LEU A 472 20.66 32.36 -7.35
C LEU A 472 20.84 30.90 -6.87
N LEU A 473 21.86 30.21 -7.40
CA LEU A 473 22.23 28.86 -6.97
C LEU A 473 22.70 28.85 -5.51
N TRP A 474 23.48 29.84 -5.09
CA TRP A 474 23.91 30.04 -3.71
C TRP A 474 22.71 30.36 -2.80
N LYS A 475 21.81 31.26 -3.19
CA LYS A 475 20.57 31.55 -2.43
C LYS A 475 19.68 30.32 -2.28
N ALA A 476 19.51 29.52 -3.32
CA ALA A 476 18.76 28.26 -3.28
C ALA A 476 19.45 27.20 -2.40
N THR A 477 20.78 27.08 -2.49
CA THR A 477 21.56 26.13 -1.68
C THR A 477 21.59 26.55 -0.21
N VAL A 478 21.64 27.86 0.08
CA VAL A 478 21.58 28.43 1.43
C VAL A 478 20.18 28.31 2.02
N THR A 479 19.11 28.49 1.24
CA THR A 479 17.74 28.23 1.73
C THR A 479 17.51 26.75 1.99
N VAL A 480 17.97 25.85 1.11
CA VAL A 480 17.87 24.39 1.33
C VAL A 480 18.74 23.94 2.51
N LYS A 481 19.96 24.48 2.67
CA LYS A 481 20.79 24.24 3.87
C LYS A 481 20.12 24.80 5.13
N SER A 482 19.54 25.99 5.08
CA SER A 482 18.85 26.61 6.22
C SER A 482 17.59 25.82 6.62
N ILE A 483 16.84 25.28 5.65
CA ILE A 483 15.73 24.34 5.88
C ILE A 483 16.25 23.02 6.46
N HIS A 484 17.37 22.49 5.95
CA HIS A 484 17.98 21.25 6.46
C HIS A 484 18.54 21.39 7.89
N TYR A 485 19.21 22.50 8.21
CA TYR A 485 19.69 22.80 9.56
C TYR A 485 18.53 23.08 10.54
N SER A 486 17.50 23.82 10.12
CA SER A 486 16.29 24.05 10.93
C SER A 486 15.47 22.77 11.19
N CYS A 487 15.51 21.80 10.26
CA CYS A 487 14.92 20.46 10.45
C CYS A 487 15.73 19.53 11.36
N ARG A 488 17.04 19.76 11.53
CA ARG A 488 17.92 18.88 12.33
C ARG A 488 17.77 19.10 13.84
N GLU A 489 17.23 20.25 14.25
CA GLU A 489 17.16 20.68 15.66
C GLU A 489 15.73 20.76 16.23
N ARG A 490 14.70 20.31 15.51
CA ARG A 490 13.29 20.40 15.95
C ARG A 490 12.52 19.11 15.68
N ILE A 491 11.59 18.79 16.61
CA ILE A 491 10.64 17.64 16.65
C ILE A 491 10.74 16.70 15.44
N SER A 492 11.42 15.56 15.61
CA SER A 492 11.32 14.47 14.64
C SER A 492 9.95 13.80 14.77
N VAL A 493 8.99 14.24 13.95
CA VAL A 493 7.65 13.63 13.85
C VAL A 493 7.76 12.13 13.57
N GLN A 494 8.76 11.71 12.79
CA GLN A 494 9.02 10.30 12.51
C GLN A 494 9.44 9.53 13.77
N THR A 495 10.32 10.10 14.61
CA THR A 495 10.76 9.44 15.85
C THR A 495 9.60 9.33 16.83
N ILE A 496 8.76 10.36 16.97
CA ILE A 496 7.59 10.29 17.84
C ILE A 496 6.57 9.28 17.30
N ALA A 497 6.32 9.28 16.00
CA ALA A 497 5.43 8.32 15.36
C ALA A 497 5.96 6.88 15.49
N SER A 498 7.27 6.65 15.33
CA SER A 498 7.86 5.32 15.51
C SER A 498 7.80 4.87 16.96
N MET A 499 8.17 5.73 17.92
CA MET A 499 8.04 5.42 19.34
C MET A 499 6.58 5.10 19.73
N ALA A 500 5.61 5.81 19.17
CA ALA A 500 4.19 5.53 19.37
C ALA A 500 3.74 4.21 18.72
N MET A 501 4.21 3.89 17.51
CA MET A 501 3.94 2.61 16.84
C MET A 501 4.55 1.43 17.61
N ASP A 502 5.78 1.56 18.07
CA ASP A 502 6.48 0.53 18.84
C ASP A 502 5.79 0.30 20.17
N THR A 503 5.42 1.38 20.87
CA THR A 503 4.63 1.31 22.11
C THR A 503 3.26 0.67 21.89
N GLY A 504 2.65 0.89 20.72
CA GLY A 504 1.39 0.25 20.31
C GLY A 504 1.45 -1.25 20.17
N ASN A 505 2.62 -1.78 19.83
CA ASN A 505 2.84 -3.21 19.66
C ASN A 505 3.28 -3.91 20.97
N MET A 506 3.41 -3.17 22.08
CA MET A 506 3.87 -3.70 23.37
C MET A 506 2.74 -4.18 24.27
N ASP A 507 3.09 -5.10 25.17
CA ASP A 507 2.19 -5.63 26.22
C ASP A 507 1.58 -4.49 27.06
N PRO A 508 0.29 -4.55 27.45
CA PRO A 508 -0.38 -3.47 28.18
C PRO A 508 0.30 -3.06 29.49
N SER A 509 0.96 -3.99 30.18
CA SER A 509 1.68 -3.73 31.44
C SER A 509 2.93 -2.87 31.25
N THR A 510 3.62 -3.03 30.12
CA THR A 510 4.83 -2.25 29.78
C THR A 510 4.45 -0.96 29.06
N ARG A 511 3.33 -0.99 28.34
CA ARG A 511 2.79 0.12 27.55
C ARG A 511 2.62 1.40 28.37
N GLY A 512 2.07 1.34 29.58
CA GLY A 512 1.80 2.53 30.40
C GLY A 512 3.04 3.41 30.64
N ARG A 513 4.18 2.83 31.02
CA ARG A 513 5.43 3.59 31.24
C ARG A 513 5.97 4.22 29.95
N ASN A 514 5.84 3.49 28.84
CA ASN A 514 6.32 3.95 27.54
C ASN A 514 5.40 5.04 26.97
N VAL A 515 4.08 4.92 27.13
CA VAL A 515 3.12 5.98 26.81
C VAL A 515 3.44 7.23 27.62
N HIS A 516 3.70 7.11 28.92
CA HIS A 516 4.11 8.24 29.75
C HIS A 516 5.40 8.91 29.24
N THR A 517 6.39 8.10 28.85
CA THR A 517 7.65 8.58 28.27
C THR A 517 7.41 9.33 26.96
N VAL A 518 6.59 8.78 26.06
CA VAL A 518 6.23 9.40 24.76
C VAL A 518 5.42 10.67 24.97
N ALA A 519 4.42 10.67 25.85
CA ALA A 519 3.61 11.84 26.19
C ALA A 519 4.47 12.97 26.77
N THR A 520 5.39 12.64 27.66
CA THR A 520 6.35 13.60 28.24
C THR A 520 7.27 14.17 27.16
N HIS A 521 7.77 13.33 26.26
CA HIS A 521 8.54 13.78 25.10
C HIS A 521 7.74 14.73 24.20
N ILE A 522 6.47 14.41 23.89
CA ILE A 522 5.59 15.28 23.10
C ILE A 522 5.43 16.63 23.80
N ARG A 523 5.06 16.64 25.08
CA ARG A 523 4.87 17.85 25.89
C ARG A 523 6.14 18.71 25.93
N GLN A 524 7.28 18.13 26.28
CA GLN A 524 8.57 18.84 26.32
C GLN A 524 8.96 19.38 24.95
N SER A 525 8.71 18.63 23.89
CA SER A 525 9.03 19.05 22.53
C SER A 525 8.18 20.25 22.06
N LEU A 526 6.89 20.28 22.44
CA LEU A 526 5.98 21.40 22.18
C LEU A 526 6.34 22.64 23.03
N GLU A 527 6.78 22.43 24.28
CA GLU A 527 7.27 23.50 25.17
C GLU A 527 8.61 24.10 24.67
N LEU A 528 9.56 23.26 24.26
CA LEU A 528 10.84 23.70 23.69
C LEU A 528 10.64 24.55 22.43
N GLN A 529 9.70 24.17 21.57
CA GLN A 529 9.34 24.99 20.40
C GLN A 529 8.74 26.35 20.78
N ARG A 530 8.09 26.47 21.93
CA ARG A 530 7.56 27.72 22.46
C ARG A 530 8.66 28.64 22.99
N GLU A 531 9.76 28.10 23.53
CA GLU A 531 10.88 28.88 24.06
C GLU A 531 11.85 29.35 22.97
N LEU A 532 12.09 28.52 21.95
CA LEU A 532 12.86 28.89 20.74
C LEU A 532 12.14 29.90 19.82
N ARG A 533 11.19 30.67 20.37
CA ARG A 533 10.27 31.62 19.71
C ARG A 533 10.92 32.97 19.39
N THR A 534 12.07 33.29 19.96
CA THR A 534 12.62 34.66 19.99
C THR A 534 13.68 35.00 18.92
N THR A 535 14.27 34.04 18.20
CA THR A 535 15.51 34.33 17.45
C THR A 535 15.55 33.75 16.03
N GLY A 536 14.73 34.27 15.10
CA GLY A 536 14.95 33.95 13.68
C GLY A 536 14.00 34.59 12.68
N LYS A 537 14.58 35.38 11.75
CA LYS A 537 13.96 35.95 10.55
C LYS A 537 13.95 34.89 9.43
N LEU A 538 12.82 34.26 9.15
CA LEU A 538 12.61 33.40 7.97
C LEU A 538 11.37 33.89 7.17
N CYS A 539 11.16 33.36 5.96
CA CYS A 539 10.19 33.86 4.95
C CYS A 539 8.71 33.88 5.40
N GLY A 540 7.94 34.87 4.92
CA GLY A 540 6.65 35.35 5.45
C GLY A 540 5.54 34.30 5.66
N PHE A 541 5.39 33.28 4.81
CA PHE A 541 4.35 32.24 5.01
C PHE A 541 4.63 31.33 6.23
N LEU A 542 5.90 31.03 6.49
CA LEU A 542 6.32 30.26 7.67
C LEU A 542 6.30 31.09 8.96
N VAL A 543 6.32 32.43 8.84
CA VAL A 543 6.20 33.37 9.96
C VAL A 543 4.77 33.41 10.50
N TYR A 544 3.75 33.36 9.64
CA TYR A 544 2.35 33.32 10.10
C TYR A 544 2.04 32.05 10.91
N GLY A 545 2.55 30.88 10.50
CA GLY A 545 2.43 29.64 11.29
C GLY A 545 3.17 29.69 12.64
N LYS A 546 4.28 30.43 12.71
CA LYS A 546 5.12 30.60 13.90
C LYS A 546 4.42 31.42 15.00
N HIS A 547 3.52 32.35 14.65
CA HIS A 547 2.77 33.16 15.62
C HIS A 547 1.62 32.40 16.31
N TYR A 548 1.03 31.40 15.65
CA TYR A 548 -0.11 30.61 16.17
C TYR A 548 0.27 29.23 16.73
N GLY A 549 1.57 28.87 16.76
CA GLY A 549 2.03 27.54 17.17
C GLY A 549 1.59 26.42 16.22
N ALA A 550 1.68 26.72 14.92
CA ALA A 550 1.30 25.85 13.80
C ALA A 550 2.49 25.61 12.84
N TYR A 551 3.73 25.66 13.32
CA TYR A 551 4.93 25.58 12.49
C TYR A 551 5.08 24.22 11.78
N VAL A 552 4.94 23.13 12.53
CA VAL A 552 5.04 21.76 11.98
C VAL A 552 3.93 21.54 10.96
N THR A 553 2.73 22.01 11.27
CA THR A 553 1.56 21.90 10.41
C THR A 553 1.71 22.73 9.13
N SER A 554 2.25 23.96 9.21
CA SER A 554 2.55 24.81 8.05
C SER A 554 3.63 24.19 7.16
N LEU A 555 4.67 23.59 7.75
CA LEU A 555 5.71 22.86 6.98
C LEU A 555 5.09 21.68 6.22
N TYR A 556 4.20 20.92 6.84
CA TYR A 556 3.50 19.81 6.20
C TYR A 556 2.62 20.28 5.02
N LEU A 557 1.86 21.37 5.19
CA LEU A 557 1.08 21.96 4.10
C LEU A 557 1.98 22.45 2.96
N PHE A 558 3.14 23.03 3.26
CA PHE A 558 4.12 23.44 2.26
C PHE A 558 4.67 22.24 1.45
N ILE A 559 4.97 21.11 2.10
CA ILE A 559 5.38 19.88 1.41
C ILE A 559 4.26 19.37 0.48
N LYS A 560 2.99 19.41 0.94
CA LYS A 560 1.84 19.02 0.11
C LYS A 560 1.70 19.92 -1.13
N PHE A 561 1.94 21.22 -0.99
CA PHE A 561 2.01 22.14 -2.12
C PHE A 561 3.14 21.78 -3.11
N LEU A 562 4.34 21.45 -2.61
CA LEU A 562 5.44 21.00 -3.46
C LEU A 562 5.11 19.70 -4.23
N TYR A 563 4.28 18.81 -3.68
CA TYR A 563 3.80 17.64 -4.42
C TYR A 563 2.89 18.03 -5.59
N ILE A 564 1.98 18.99 -5.40
CA ILE A 564 1.15 19.51 -6.51
C ILE A 564 2.04 20.09 -7.60
N LEU A 565 3.01 20.92 -7.21
CA LEU A 565 3.96 21.51 -8.15
C LEU A 565 4.77 20.45 -8.90
N ASN A 566 5.23 19.40 -8.21
CA ASN A 566 5.96 18.30 -8.83
C ASN A 566 5.11 17.57 -9.88
N VAL A 567 3.87 17.21 -9.55
CA VAL A 567 3.00 16.48 -10.50
C VAL A 567 2.69 17.35 -11.72
N PHE A 568 2.40 18.64 -11.51
CA PHE A 568 2.17 19.58 -12.62
C PHE A 568 3.41 19.72 -13.51
N LEU A 569 4.60 19.85 -12.93
CA LEU A 569 5.85 19.94 -13.68
C LEU A 569 6.14 18.65 -14.46
N GLN A 570 5.94 17.47 -13.86
CA GLN A 570 6.10 16.18 -14.54
C GLN A 570 5.15 16.03 -15.73
N PHE A 571 3.89 16.48 -15.58
CA PHE A 571 2.92 16.48 -16.67
C PHE A 571 3.37 17.39 -17.83
N LEU A 572 3.92 18.58 -17.53
CA LEU A 572 4.48 19.47 -18.54
C LEU A 572 5.73 18.88 -19.22
N ILE A 573 6.62 18.24 -18.46
CA ILE A 573 7.82 17.57 -19.00
C ILE A 573 7.41 16.46 -19.96
N LEU A 574 6.43 15.64 -19.58
CA LEU A 574 5.90 14.56 -20.42
C LEU A 574 5.38 15.10 -21.75
N ASN A 575 4.54 16.14 -21.71
CA ASN A 575 3.99 16.76 -22.91
C ASN A 575 5.08 17.38 -23.80
N LYS A 576 6.11 17.99 -23.21
CA LYS A 576 7.23 18.54 -23.97
C LYS A 576 8.12 17.47 -24.57
N PHE A 577 8.33 16.36 -23.86
CA PHE A 577 9.21 15.26 -24.29
C PHE A 577 8.66 14.51 -25.50
N LEU A 578 7.35 14.25 -25.52
CA LEU A 578 6.70 13.55 -26.63
C LEU A 578 6.49 14.43 -27.87
N GLY A 579 6.56 15.75 -27.72
CA GLY A 579 6.46 16.72 -28.83
C GLY A 579 5.11 16.84 -29.57
N PRO A 580 3.94 16.42 -29.08
CA PRO A 580 2.68 16.68 -29.77
C PRO A 580 2.34 18.18 -29.75
N GLN A 581 1.56 18.63 -30.73
CA GLN A 581 1.17 20.04 -30.87
C GLN A 581 0.23 20.54 -29.75
N TYR A 582 -0.30 19.63 -28.92
CA TYR A 582 -1.33 19.90 -27.93
C TYR A 582 -1.13 19.03 -26.67
N THR A 583 -1.55 19.52 -25.50
CA THR A 583 -1.29 18.89 -24.19
C THR A 583 -2.22 17.73 -23.84
N PHE A 584 -3.33 17.59 -24.57
CA PHE A 584 -4.40 16.61 -24.31
C PHE A 584 -4.43 15.45 -25.31
N TRP A 585 -3.27 15.13 -25.91
CA TRP A 585 -3.09 14.01 -26.85
C TRP A 585 -3.48 12.65 -26.28
N GLY A 586 -3.41 12.46 -24.96
CA GLY A 586 -3.84 11.20 -24.32
C GLY A 586 -5.32 10.85 -24.56
N PHE A 587 -6.21 11.85 -24.71
CA PHE A 587 -7.61 11.59 -25.05
C PHE A 587 -7.79 11.20 -26.52
N GLU A 588 -7.02 11.80 -27.42
CA GLU A 588 -7.13 11.53 -28.86
C GLU A 588 -6.59 10.14 -29.21
N ILE A 589 -5.43 9.77 -28.70
CA ILE A 589 -4.89 8.42 -28.89
C ILE A 589 -5.84 7.36 -28.33
N LEU A 590 -6.49 7.62 -27.17
CA LEU A 590 -7.48 6.70 -26.63
C LEU A 590 -8.70 6.54 -27.56
N ARG A 591 -9.15 7.65 -28.15
CA ARG A 591 -10.24 7.66 -29.13
C ARG A 591 -9.85 6.90 -30.40
N ASP A 592 -8.64 7.12 -30.91
CA ASP A 592 -8.14 6.44 -32.12
C ASP A 592 -8.03 4.93 -31.89
N LEU A 593 -7.52 4.53 -30.73
CA LEU A 593 -7.47 3.13 -30.34
C LEU A 593 -8.87 2.50 -30.17
N ALA A 594 -9.85 3.26 -29.66
CA ALA A 594 -11.22 2.79 -29.51
C ALA A 594 -11.93 2.59 -30.86
N TYR A 595 -11.57 3.38 -31.88
CA TYR A 595 -12.07 3.23 -33.25
C TYR A 595 -11.21 2.30 -34.12
N GLY A 596 -10.14 1.71 -33.57
CA GLY A 596 -9.25 0.81 -34.31
C GLY A 596 -8.37 1.50 -35.35
N ARG A 597 -8.15 2.81 -35.25
CA ARG A 597 -7.26 3.54 -36.16
C ARG A 597 -5.81 3.30 -35.77
N GLU A 598 -5.02 2.78 -36.70
CA GLU A 598 -3.62 2.45 -36.45
C GLU A 598 -2.68 3.66 -36.54
N TRP A 599 -1.42 3.44 -36.16
CA TRP A 599 -0.33 4.43 -36.27
C TRP A 599 -0.09 4.90 -37.71
N GLN A 600 -0.48 4.10 -38.71
CA GLN A 600 -0.37 4.43 -40.13
C GLN A 600 -1.23 5.66 -40.51
N GLU A 601 -2.40 5.80 -39.89
CA GLU A 601 -3.32 6.92 -40.13
C GLU A 601 -3.13 8.06 -39.12
N SER A 602 -2.93 7.71 -37.84
CA SER A 602 -2.82 8.70 -36.76
C SER A 602 -1.46 9.39 -36.70
N GLY A 603 -0.41 8.77 -37.24
CA GLY A 603 0.97 9.29 -37.19
C GLY A 603 1.61 9.31 -35.79
N HIS A 604 0.86 8.90 -34.76
CA HIS A 604 1.35 8.81 -33.39
C HIS A 604 2.09 7.49 -33.18
N PHE A 605 3.27 7.56 -32.55
CA PHE A 605 4.13 6.41 -32.26
C PHE A 605 4.35 5.47 -33.49
N PRO A 606 4.98 5.96 -34.58
CA PRO A 606 5.19 5.16 -35.77
C PRO A 606 6.08 3.95 -35.49
N ARG A 607 5.67 2.77 -35.98
CA ARG A 607 6.45 1.52 -35.84
C ARG A 607 7.46 1.34 -36.96
N VAL A 608 7.27 2.07 -38.06
CA VAL A 608 8.19 2.09 -39.20
C VAL A 608 8.47 3.54 -39.56
N THR A 609 9.74 3.90 -39.73
CA THR A 609 10.17 5.25 -40.12
C THR A 609 11.19 5.20 -41.26
N MET A 610 11.35 6.31 -41.97
CA MET A 610 12.42 6.47 -42.97
C MET A 610 13.59 7.24 -42.35
N CYS A 611 14.80 6.72 -42.52
CA CYS A 611 16.04 7.36 -42.10
C CYS A 611 16.88 7.73 -43.32
N ASP A 612 17.21 9.00 -43.43
CA ASP A 612 18.06 9.51 -44.51
C ASP A 612 19.49 9.63 -43.99
N PHE A 613 20.44 9.04 -44.70
CA PHE A 613 21.86 9.19 -44.40
C PHE A 613 22.68 9.39 -45.67
N ASP A 614 23.76 10.15 -45.52
CA ASP A 614 24.64 10.50 -46.63
C ASP A 614 25.89 9.64 -46.61
N VAL A 615 26.13 8.89 -47.69
CA VAL A 615 27.34 8.07 -47.89
C VAL A 615 28.22 8.74 -48.93
N ARG A 616 29.50 8.90 -48.61
CA ARG A 616 30.51 9.35 -49.58
C ARG A 616 31.08 8.16 -50.33
N VAL A 617 30.87 8.11 -51.64
CA VAL A 617 31.48 7.12 -52.55
C VAL A 617 32.28 7.88 -53.60
N LEU A 618 33.58 7.61 -53.71
CA LEU A 618 34.50 8.26 -54.68
C LEU A 618 34.51 9.81 -54.61
N GLY A 619 34.27 10.39 -53.44
CA GLY A 619 34.25 11.86 -53.24
C GLY A 619 32.91 12.53 -53.47
N ASN A 620 31.94 11.84 -54.08
CA ASN A 620 30.56 12.32 -54.24
C ASN A 620 29.70 11.90 -53.05
N LEU A 621 28.85 12.82 -52.58
CA LEU A 621 27.91 12.59 -51.50
C LEU A 621 26.59 12.04 -52.07
N HIS A 622 26.26 10.80 -51.75
CA HIS A 622 24.99 10.16 -52.14
C HIS A 622 24.08 10.06 -50.93
N ARG A 623 22.85 10.56 -51.06
CA ARG A 623 21.81 10.45 -50.03
C ARG A 623 21.03 9.16 -50.21
N TRP A 624 21.03 8.32 -49.19
CA TRP A 624 20.29 7.06 -49.13
C TRP A 624 19.15 7.21 -48.13
N THR A 625 17.98 6.68 -48.46
CA THR A 625 16.83 6.61 -47.56
C THR A 625 16.58 5.14 -47.24
N VAL A 626 16.51 4.78 -45.97
CA VAL A 626 16.29 3.40 -45.53
C VAL A 626 15.09 3.32 -44.60
N GLN A 627 14.37 2.19 -44.69
CA GLN A 627 13.24 1.90 -43.82
C GLN A 627 13.77 1.29 -42.51
N CYS A 628 13.31 1.80 -41.37
CA CYS A 628 13.69 1.34 -40.04
C CYS A 628 12.44 0.86 -39.29
N VAL A 629 12.56 -0.23 -38.53
CA VAL A 629 11.50 -0.74 -37.65
C VAL A 629 11.82 -0.35 -36.21
N LEU A 630 10.86 0.27 -35.53
CA LEU A 630 10.95 0.67 -34.13
C LEU A 630 10.05 -0.23 -33.28
N MET A 631 10.52 -1.44 -33.00
CA MET A 631 9.78 -2.43 -32.19
C MET A 631 9.38 -1.87 -30.82
N ILE A 632 10.27 -1.07 -30.21
CA ILE A 632 10.04 -0.45 -28.90
C ILE A 632 8.83 0.50 -28.89
N ASN A 633 8.47 1.06 -30.04
CA ASN A 633 7.42 2.06 -30.10
C ASN A 633 6.03 1.49 -29.85
N MET A 634 5.84 0.20 -30.14
CA MET A 634 4.62 -0.54 -29.78
C MET A 634 4.40 -0.56 -28.25
N PHE A 635 5.48 -0.60 -27.47
CA PHE A 635 5.41 -0.51 -26.01
C PHE A 635 5.29 0.93 -25.53
N ASN A 636 6.07 1.85 -26.11
CA ASN A 636 6.04 3.26 -25.75
C ASN A 636 4.64 3.86 -25.93
N GLU A 637 3.94 3.51 -27.00
CA GLU A 637 2.54 3.93 -27.25
C GLU A 637 1.66 3.66 -26.03
N LYS A 638 1.73 2.44 -25.46
CA LYS A 638 0.90 2.04 -24.32
C LYS A 638 1.41 2.59 -22.98
N ILE A 639 2.73 2.61 -22.77
CA ILE A 639 3.34 3.11 -21.54
C ILE A 639 3.04 4.61 -21.37
N TYR A 640 3.25 5.41 -22.42
CA TYR A 640 3.04 6.85 -22.33
C TYR A 640 1.56 7.21 -22.27
N LEU A 641 0.68 6.44 -22.92
CA LEU A 641 -0.76 6.58 -22.75
C LEU A 641 -1.15 6.33 -21.28
N PHE A 642 -0.67 5.24 -20.67
CA PHE A 642 -0.92 4.94 -19.25
C PHE A 642 -0.38 6.04 -18.33
N LEU A 643 0.87 6.47 -18.52
CA LEU A 643 1.50 7.51 -17.69
C LEU A 643 0.74 8.84 -17.75
N TRP A 644 0.23 9.21 -18.92
CA TRP A 644 -0.55 10.43 -19.09
C TRP A 644 -1.83 10.41 -18.22
N TRP A 645 -2.60 9.32 -18.29
CA TRP A 645 -3.79 9.13 -17.47
C TRP A 645 -3.47 9.01 -15.97
N TRP A 646 -2.38 8.32 -15.63
CA TRP A 646 -1.92 8.19 -14.25
C TRP A 646 -1.58 9.56 -13.64
N PHE A 647 -0.83 10.40 -14.34
CA PHE A 647 -0.51 11.74 -13.84
C PHE A 647 -1.75 12.63 -13.70
N LEU A 648 -2.76 12.48 -14.58
CA LEU A 648 -4.04 13.18 -14.42
C LEU A 648 -4.75 12.77 -13.11
N VAL A 649 -4.86 11.47 -12.83
CA VAL A 649 -5.48 10.95 -11.60
C VAL A 649 -4.70 11.38 -10.36
N VAL A 650 -3.37 11.23 -10.37
CA VAL A 650 -2.51 11.66 -9.25
C VAL A 650 -2.62 13.16 -9.02
N SER A 651 -2.75 13.98 -10.07
CA SER A 651 -2.98 15.42 -9.95
C SER A 651 -4.27 15.72 -9.19
N ILE A 652 -5.38 15.08 -9.57
CA ILE A 652 -6.68 15.30 -8.92
C ILE A 652 -6.63 14.88 -7.44
N VAL A 653 -6.12 13.69 -7.14
CA VAL A 653 -6.04 13.17 -5.76
C VAL A 653 -5.13 14.03 -4.88
N THR A 654 -3.98 14.48 -5.38
CA THR A 654 -3.04 15.31 -4.61
C THR A 654 -3.63 16.70 -4.31
N VAL A 655 -4.35 17.30 -5.26
CA VAL A 655 -5.06 18.57 -5.08
C VAL A 655 -6.17 18.44 -4.03
N LEU A 656 -7.03 17.41 -4.13
CA LEU A 656 -8.09 17.16 -3.14
C LEU A 656 -7.53 16.94 -1.73
N ASN A 657 -6.44 16.16 -1.61
CA ASN A 657 -5.78 15.91 -0.33
C ASN A 657 -5.22 17.19 0.30
N PHE A 658 -4.63 18.07 -0.51
CA PHE A 658 -4.13 19.36 -0.03
C PHE A 658 -5.25 20.22 0.56
N PHE A 659 -6.37 20.36 -0.16
CA PHE A 659 -7.53 21.12 0.33
C PHE A 659 -8.17 20.50 1.58
N TYR A 660 -8.22 19.16 1.67
CA TYR A 660 -8.67 18.47 2.88
C TYR A 660 -7.84 18.84 4.12
N TRP A 661 -6.51 18.80 4.01
CA TRP A 661 -5.62 19.13 5.13
C TRP A 661 -5.68 20.62 5.51
N ILE A 662 -5.89 21.50 4.53
CA ILE A 662 -6.16 22.92 4.80
C ILE A 662 -7.44 23.07 5.63
N ALA A 663 -8.54 22.45 5.21
CA ALA A 663 -9.83 22.54 5.89
C ALA A 663 -9.78 22.01 7.33
N VAL A 664 -9.15 20.84 7.54
CA VAL A 664 -9.00 20.22 8.87
C VAL A 664 -8.10 21.04 9.79
N THR A 665 -7.02 21.63 9.25
CA THR A 665 -6.07 22.42 10.04
C THR A 665 -6.67 23.75 10.50
N ILE A 666 -7.40 24.43 9.61
CA ILE A 666 -7.98 25.75 9.90
C ILE A 666 -9.19 25.63 10.85
N SER A 667 -9.95 24.54 10.75
CA SER A 667 -11.18 24.37 11.54
C SER A 667 -10.91 24.03 13.01
N GLN A 668 -11.02 25.02 13.90
CA GLN A 668 -10.96 24.79 15.36
C GLN A 668 -12.06 23.82 15.85
N ARG A 669 -13.22 23.80 15.19
CA ARG A 669 -14.31 22.85 15.50
C ARG A 669 -13.87 21.40 15.24
N SER A 670 -13.15 21.16 14.15
CA SER A 670 -12.62 19.83 13.82
C SER A 670 -11.58 19.37 14.83
N GLN A 671 -10.69 20.27 15.27
CA GLN A 671 -9.68 19.99 16.29
C GLN A 671 -10.31 19.66 17.65
N PHE A 672 -11.30 20.45 18.08
CA PHE A 672 -12.04 20.22 19.31
C PHE A 672 -12.76 18.87 19.28
N HIS A 673 -13.52 18.61 18.22
CA HIS A 673 -14.25 17.35 18.07
C HIS A 673 -13.31 16.14 18.05
N PHE A 674 -12.14 16.26 17.42
CA PHE A 674 -11.15 15.19 17.38
C PHE A 674 -10.66 14.80 18.79
N ILE A 675 -10.19 15.77 19.58
CA ILE A 675 -9.65 15.49 20.93
C ILE A 675 -10.75 15.16 21.94
N SER A 676 -11.89 15.85 21.89
CA SER A 676 -13.02 15.59 22.79
C SER A 676 -13.50 14.15 22.67
N ARG A 677 -13.44 13.54 21.48
CA ARG A 677 -13.82 12.14 21.28
C ARG A 677 -12.94 11.17 22.07
N TYR A 678 -11.62 11.37 22.10
CA TYR A 678 -10.71 10.49 22.83
C TYR A 678 -10.82 10.67 24.35
N LEU A 679 -10.99 11.92 24.81
CA LEU A 679 -11.12 12.22 26.24
C LEU A 679 -12.42 11.70 26.86
N ARG A 680 -13.52 11.70 26.11
CA ARG A 680 -14.80 11.13 26.56
C ARG A 680 -14.67 9.64 26.90
N VAL A 681 -13.79 8.92 26.20
CA VAL A 681 -13.58 7.49 26.41
C VAL A 681 -12.65 7.17 27.56
N SER A 682 -11.60 7.98 27.74
CA SER A 682 -10.62 7.70 28.77
C SER A 682 -11.12 8.09 30.16
N ASP A 683 -11.76 9.26 30.28
CA ASP A 683 -12.12 9.89 31.57
C ASP A 683 -13.64 9.94 31.83
N ASN A 684 -14.49 9.38 30.94
CA ASN A 684 -15.96 9.49 31.01
C ASN A 684 -16.46 10.94 31.23
N ILE A 685 -15.79 11.90 30.59
CA ILE A 685 -16.08 13.33 30.74
C ILE A 685 -17.51 13.63 30.24
N SER A 686 -18.30 14.30 31.07
CA SER A 686 -19.69 14.67 30.77
C SER A 686 -19.77 15.81 29.75
N ASP A 687 -20.89 15.98 29.05
CA ASP A 687 -21.07 17.05 28.06
C ASP A 687 -21.35 18.44 28.68
N SER A 688 -20.76 18.69 29.85
CA SER A 688 -20.95 19.94 30.59
C SER A 688 -20.20 21.12 29.95
N LEU A 689 -20.87 22.28 29.87
CA LEU A 689 -20.27 23.55 29.44
C LEU A 689 -18.92 23.91 30.08
N PRO A 690 -18.68 23.71 31.40
CA PRO A 690 -17.37 23.99 32.01
C PRO A 690 -16.26 23.07 31.51
N GLU A 691 -16.54 21.79 31.28
CA GLU A 691 -15.56 20.83 30.76
C GLU A 691 -15.18 21.15 29.31
N GLN A 692 -16.15 21.54 28.47
CA GLN A 692 -15.87 22.00 27.10
C GLN A 692 -14.95 23.24 27.07
N ARG A 693 -15.11 24.18 28.01
CA ARG A 693 -14.20 25.34 28.15
C ARG A 693 -12.81 24.92 28.60
N LEU A 694 -12.69 23.92 29.47
CA LEU A 694 -11.41 23.39 29.92
C LEU A 694 -10.66 22.68 28.78
N ILE A 695 -11.35 21.87 27.98
CA ILE A 695 -10.81 21.23 26.77
C ILE A 695 -10.34 22.29 25.77
N ASN A 696 -11.13 23.34 25.52
CA ASN A 696 -10.72 24.45 24.65
C ASN A 696 -9.46 25.18 25.17
N ARG A 697 -9.31 25.33 26.49
CA ARG A 697 -8.08 25.90 27.07
C ARG A 697 -6.89 24.98 26.86
N PHE A 698 -7.05 23.67 27.09
CA PHE A 698 -6.03 22.66 26.83
C PHE A 698 -5.58 22.66 25.36
N LEU A 699 -6.54 22.69 24.42
CA LEU A 699 -6.25 22.77 22.99
C LEU A 699 -5.46 24.03 22.62
N ARG A 700 -5.84 25.20 23.13
CA ARG A 700 -5.18 26.47 22.75
C ARG A 700 -3.82 26.68 23.43
N HIS A 701 -3.65 26.20 24.67
CA HIS A 701 -2.46 26.52 25.47
C HIS A 701 -1.41 25.40 25.53
N VAL A 702 -1.83 24.13 25.50
CA VAL A 702 -0.93 22.98 25.59
C VAL A 702 -0.68 22.38 24.21
N LEU A 703 -1.73 21.89 23.55
CA LEU A 703 -1.61 21.12 22.31
C LEU A 703 -1.29 22.01 21.10
N ARG A 704 -2.02 23.13 20.94
CA ARG A 704 -1.99 23.99 19.74
C ARG A 704 -2.29 23.22 18.45
N PRO A 705 -2.36 23.89 17.28
CA PRO A 705 -2.56 23.17 16.01
C PRO A 705 -1.50 22.10 15.75
N ASP A 706 -0.24 22.34 16.13
CA ASP A 706 0.86 21.37 15.93
C ASP A 706 0.70 20.08 16.75
N GLY A 707 0.28 20.15 18.02
CA GLY A 707 0.04 18.97 18.84
C GLY A 707 -1.20 18.20 18.39
N VAL A 708 -2.26 18.89 17.98
CA VAL A 708 -3.44 18.22 17.38
C VAL A 708 -3.09 17.55 16.06
N PHE A 709 -2.28 18.20 15.22
CA PHE A 709 -1.77 17.63 13.97
C PHE A 709 -0.92 16.38 14.26
N LEU A 710 0.02 16.46 15.20
CA LEU A 710 0.87 15.34 15.59
C LEU A 710 0.04 14.15 16.08
N LEU A 711 -0.93 14.39 16.98
CA LEU A 711 -1.82 13.34 17.48
C LEU A 711 -2.72 12.76 16.38
N ARG A 712 -3.13 13.56 15.39
CA ARG A 712 -3.87 13.07 14.23
C ARG A 712 -3.00 12.17 13.33
N ILE A 713 -1.73 12.54 13.14
CA ILE A 713 -0.76 11.70 12.42
C ILE A 713 -0.47 10.40 13.21
N ILE A 714 -0.34 10.47 14.54
CA ILE A 714 -0.19 9.28 15.39
C ILE A 714 -1.44 8.39 15.30
N ALA A 715 -2.64 8.96 15.37
CA ALA A 715 -3.89 8.21 15.23
C ALA A 715 -3.97 7.43 13.91
N THR A 716 -3.54 8.05 12.81
CA THR A 716 -3.53 7.38 11.50
C THR A 716 -2.46 6.30 11.34
N ASN A 717 -1.35 6.38 12.09
CA ASN A 717 -0.20 5.48 11.93
C ASN A 717 -0.10 4.39 13.02
N ALA A 718 -0.31 4.76 14.28
CA ALA A 718 -0.24 3.88 15.47
C ALA A 718 -1.62 3.44 15.97
N GLY A 719 -2.71 3.98 15.40
CA GLY A 719 -4.08 3.61 15.74
C GLY A 719 -4.68 4.36 16.92
N ASP A 720 -5.98 4.15 17.14
CA ASP A 720 -6.76 4.86 18.15
C ASP A 720 -6.42 4.46 19.59
N ILE A 721 -5.91 3.23 19.81
CA ILE A 721 -5.59 2.71 21.16
C ILE A 721 -4.50 3.55 21.81
N ILE A 722 -3.34 3.65 21.14
CA ILE A 722 -2.22 4.45 21.63
C ILE A 722 -2.57 5.92 21.67
N THR A 723 -3.35 6.41 20.71
CA THR A 723 -3.78 7.81 20.71
C THR A 723 -4.66 8.13 21.91
N THR A 724 -5.56 7.22 22.31
CA THR A 724 -6.39 7.39 23.51
C THR A 724 -5.53 7.44 24.76
N ASP A 725 -4.60 6.48 24.92
CA ASP A 725 -3.69 6.43 26.06
C ASP A 725 -2.81 7.69 26.13
N LEU A 726 -2.27 8.16 24.99
CA LEU A 726 -1.46 9.39 24.92
C LEU A 726 -2.27 10.65 25.22
N VAL A 727 -3.49 10.76 24.70
CA VAL A 727 -4.37 11.91 24.97
C VAL A 727 -4.76 11.95 26.44
N HIS A 728 -5.06 10.80 27.04
CA HIS A 728 -5.35 10.66 28.47
C HIS A 728 -4.15 11.10 29.33
N GLU A 729 -2.95 10.57 29.06
CA GLU A 729 -1.73 10.96 29.80
C GLU A 729 -1.44 12.46 29.69
N LEU A 730 -1.51 13.03 28.47
CA LEU A 730 -1.31 14.47 28.25
C LEU A 730 -2.36 15.33 28.99
N TRP A 731 -3.59 14.83 29.10
CA TRP A 731 -4.68 15.49 29.81
C TRP A 731 -4.51 15.42 31.33
N GLN A 732 -4.12 14.26 31.88
CA GLN A 732 -3.83 14.11 33.30
C GLN A 732 -2.71 15.05 33.76
N GLN A 733 -1.59 15.09 33.01
CA GLN A 733 -0.49 16.01 33.28
C GLN A 733 -0.94 17.48 33.28
N TYR A 734 -1.88 17.85 32.40
CA TYR A 734 -2.45 19.20 32.38
C TYR A 734 -3.32 19.47 33.61
N ARG A 735 -4.17 18.52 34.02
CA ARG A 735 -5.03 18.67 35.21
C ARG A 735 -4.23 18.76 36.50
N GLU A 736 -3.17 17.97 36.64
CA GLU A 736 -2.25 18.04 37.79
C GLU A 736 -1.61 19.43 37.91
N LYS A 737 -1.11 19.98 36.79
CA LYS A 737 -0.53 21.32 36.73
C LYS A 737 -1.53 22.45 37.07
N GLN A 738 -2.82 22.24 36.82
CA GLN A 738 -3.88 23.19 37.20
C GLN A 738 -4.28 23.08 38.68
N ARG A 739 -4.15 21.90 39.29
CA ARG A 739 -4.42 21.70 40.73
C ARG A 739 -3.33 22.27 41.63
N TYR A 740 -2.08 22.24 41.17
CA TYR A 740 -0.92 22.79 41.88
C TYR A 740 -0.16 23.79 41.01
N PRO A 741 -0.68 25.03 40.84
CA PRO A 741 0.09 26.07 40.16
C PRO A 741 1.36 26.34 40.97
N THR A 742 2.52 26.07 40.38
CA THR A 742 3.81 26.49 40.95
C THR A 742 3.73 27.98 41.29
N PRO A 743 4.04 28.40 42.54
CA PRO A 743 4.05 29.82 42.88
C PRO A 743 5.02 30.56 41.94
N PRO A 744 4.71 31.81 41.57
CA PRO A 744 5.61 32.60 40.75
C PRO A 744 6.99 32.61 41.41
N ILE A 745 8.03 32.34 40.62
CA ILE A 745 9.41 32.52 41.05
C ILE A 745 9.55 34.00 41.41
N LEU A 746 9.63 34.30 42.72
CA LEU A 746 10.06 35.61 43.18
C LEU A 746 11.43 35.89 42.54
N PRO A 747 11.64 37.06 41.92
CA PRO A 747 12.93 37.41 41.35
C PRO A 747 14.00 37.15 42.41
N THR A 748 14.94 36.27 42.07
CA THR A 748 16.06 35.99 42.97
C THR A 748 16.95 37.22 42.97
N LYS A 749 17.52 37.54 44.14
CA LYS A 749 18.32 38.73 44.45
C LYS A 749 19.51 39.04 43.51
N ARG A 750 19.74 38.24 42.46
CA ARG A 750 20.74 38.47 41.40
C ARG A 750 20.33 39.49 40.34
N ASP A 751 19.05 39.88 40.28
CA ASP A 751 18.58 40.87 39.30
C ASP A 751 18.81 42.34 39.75
N TYR A 752 19.37 42.58 40.94
CA TYR A 752 19.69 43.92 41.47
C TYR A 752 21.18 44.30 41.44
N GLU A 753 22.05 43.42 40.94
CA GLU A 753 23.51 43.59 41.06
C GLU A 753 24.21 43.96 39.74
N PHE A 754 23.45 44.40 38.72
CA PHE A 754 24.03 44.80 37.43
C PHE A 754 24.03 46.32 37.15
N ASP A 755 23.42 47.16 38.01
CA ASP A 755 23.31 48.61 37.77
C ASP A 755 24.25 49.49 38.63
N SER A 756 25.28 48.92 39.28
CA SER A 756 26.22 49.68 40.14
C SER A 756 27.67 49.75 39.62
N ALA A 757 27.89 49.50 38.33
CA ALA A 757 29.20 49.60 37.70
C ALA A 757 29.19 50.56 36.50
N ASP A 758 28.75 51.80 36.71
CA ASP A 758 29.06 52.92 35.81
C ASP A 758 28.88 54.25 36.57
N GLN A 759 29.86 54.56 37.43
CA GLN A 759 30.04 55.90 38.01
C GLN A 759 31.51 56.10 38.35
N ASP A 760 32.32 56.35 37.32
CA ASP A 760 33.65 56.93 37.48
C ASP A 760 33.51 58.47 37.33
N PRO A 761 33.88 59.28 38.35
CA PRO A 761 33.50 60.67 38.44
C PRO A 761 34.61 61.61 37.97
N TYR A 762 35.04 61.58 36.70
CA TYR A 762 35.86 62.65 36.12
C TYR A 762 35.77 62.67 34.59
N ARG A 763 35.22 63.76 34.02
CA ARG A 763 35.78 64.56 32.91
C ARG A 763 34.72 65.27 32.05
N ASN A 764 34.51 66.54 32.41
CA ASN A 764 34.41 67.75 31.57
C ASN A 764 33.46 67.76 30.36
N GLU A 765 32.25 68.25 30.62
CA GLU A 765 31.75 69.56 30.16
C GLU A 765 32.46 70.22 28.95
N LYS A 766 31.76 70.28 27.80
CA LYS A 766 31.85 71.39 26.85
C LYS A 766 30.46 71.77 26.35
N VAL A 767 30.05 72.96 26.78
CA VAL A 767 28.90 73.76 26.34
C VAL A 767 29.02 74.13 24.84
N PRO A 768 27.92 74.28 24.10
CA PRO A 768 27.94 74.86 22.76
C PRO A 768 28.02 76.39 22.84
N LEU A 769 28.96 77.01 22.12
CA LEU A 769 28.97 78.45 21.86
C LEU A 769 28.95 78.69 20.35
N THR A 770 28.04 79.58 20.00
CA THR A 770 27.89 80.35 18.76
C THR A 770 29.21 80.84 18.17
N ASP A 771 29.36 80.70 16.85
CA ASP A 771 29.23 81.79 15.86
C ASP A 771 28.87 81.20 14.48
#